data_AF-A0A6C0H820-F1
#
_entry.id   AF-A0A6C0H820-F1
#
_cell.length_a   1.000
_cell.length_b   1.000
_cell.length_c   1.000
_cell.angle_alpha   90.00
_cell.angle_beta   90.00
_cell.angle_gamma   90.00
#
_symmetry.space_group_name_H-M   'P 1'
#
loop_
_entity.id
_entity.type
_entity.pdbx_description
1 polymer ?
#
loop_
_entity_poly.entity_id
_entity_poly.type
_entity_poly.pdbx_seq_one_letter_code
_entity_poly.pdbx_strand_id
1 'polypeptide(L)'
;MNTIKCNCNFDSSFAYIINNINDEPINKINISDYLSNNLLKTEISNMKKFLVCKNKNELIKYESFRKISHFKHKNSNGTTEWHKEWQTKLSEECKKYFGEHNNIIEIRIGKRVADAIIYENVIEFQHSYISINEVKQRGIDYLAYNKKIYWIIDCNDSIIYKEHGDIYLIKFIKDTWKYKNFISNEFIFLNIDNKLFKINPSLVKSNMIDVREYNLDDKFINSLINNINIWNNSEIIQCILYHNQRGAGCGKTYESIQLLNQNEIFKDKNIFIYLTKAHSAKEVIYNELEDQEKRESLENIKIYNKEELISEKKYKISYLNKITNTESTIYIGTIDSFMYAIGNKDIRHNDYFAGIVKSIKDGYVNTTTDGTIKYSSNNIKLNKQCLIIIDEAQDLDPDYIEAICSIMRNTYIDSYIIGDKLQSIWGEHNIHTFLENNDLPNITIKRNTGINHVMRFHNIQFQDFVNNIIDFKKYNLPQIEKICNIENCKYKHENDIKPYNIFEIETIYANDSNDDKVTKLVEKVINYMNNEINNYNYLPNNFMFIFPILSKNYLANRLESRLQDFWINKFNDKYYQDNVLTKNTHWKDKINNNYHKYVYLHKSDEGKSINLKESENATRILSIHSSKGNGSEVVFVFGLTEYSLKKFSNNKNNLVYDSLLHVALTRQKKSLYIGIVNNGDDIYNKFNKFDIEKDIDIQPRIEDIKIHNKYQKIIDYSINTNDIFSYIDEQYIKPYNYESLIPNTDKNIIIDWGHHIIRYYVFLYYIKFNIYNNEVIENKCNPVKQFIAILNKISKLEEISTYLHKDYYEYIKENFCNIDNKNNAKEIPILIFHANEKTKYNKYKTTIIDFILCIQKKIKKSLKTNKLPLLCPLEIVILYYIIKLRDKGIYSDLTIMDIYSIIYYYDECYNLVNEHHNIYECLCKDKFIETNDNDNNNNDIYKDIRESIKNHFEKTKQIQQLYLNYKDYLNNNIDKPSNFKYNLFHLVVYGDKHDNFKITNDYVLIANSDKYVINFIITPHFNKLNFNNIIFDGIMNKYLLLNSCQKHSNYERYNNKEIITCIFTLDSLKPIFINFNVNKDDNNMKENIKSYLLTEYTSKHNIIYQFYQYCKNNKPNDLKQNSISYTYEKITKYINIPKYIEDYFYDINKEIYICKENKKSKQYIEDIFNKINNQELFLNDINNYLIKSINIFLNINEEIIDEYHDL
;
A
#
# COMPACT_ATOMS: atom_id res chain seq x y z
N MET A 1 60.94 14.63 23.16
CA MET A 1 61.11 15.47 21.95
C MET A 1 60.19 14.93 20.87
N ASN A 2 59.18 15.71 20.45
CA ASN A 2 58.19 15.31 19.46
C ASN A 2 58.85 15.06 18.09
N THR A 3 58.78 13.82 17.59
CA THR A 3 59.08 13.51 16.18
C THR A 3 57.93 14.03 15.32
N ILE A 4 58.14 15.18 14.67
CA ILE A 4 57.18 15.74 13.71
C ILE A 4 57.12 14.77 12.51
N LYS A 5 56.04 13.99 12.39
CA LYS A 5 55.74 13.23 11.15
C LYS A 5 55.38 14.21 10.05
N CYS A 6 56.09 14.13 8.92
CA CYS A 6 55.88 15.00 7.78
C CYS A 6 54.60 14.60 7.00
N ASN A 7 53.54 15.43 7.05
CA ASN A 7 52.28 15.23 6.32
C ASN A 7 52.32 15.62 4.82
N CYS A 8 53.49 15.64 4.18
CA CYS A 8 53.56 15.91 2.74
C CYS A 8 53.26 14.64 1.93
N ASN A 9 52.53 14.74 0.81
CA ASN A 9 52.43 13.67 -0.18
C ASN A 9 53.82 13.44 -0.80
N PHE A 10 54.62 12.57 -0.18
CA PHE A 10 56.03 12.40 -0.49
C PHE A 10 56.22 11.38 -1.62
N ASP A 11 56.62 11.86 -2.79
CA ASP A 11 57.10 11.00 -3.87
C ASP A 11 58.60 10.71 -3.66
N SER A 12 58.91 9.48 -3.28
CA SER A 12 60.28 9.03 -2.98
C SER A 12 61.24 9.15 -4.17
N SER A 13 60.73 9.35 -5.38
CA SER A 13 61.53 9.52 -6.60
C SER A 13 62.15 10.92 -6.72
N PHE A 14 61.69 11.90 -5.93
CA PHE A 14 62.11 13.29 -6.05
C PHE A 14 62.48 13.92 -4.69
N ALA A 15 63.36 14.90 -4.75
CA ALA A 15 63.73 15.77 -3.64
C ALA A 15 63.79 17.23 -4.11
N TYR A 16 63.85 18.18 -3.18
CA TYR A 16 64.16 19.58 -3.46
C TYR A 16 65.53 19.93 -2.91
N ILE A 17 66.30 20.69 -3.67
CA ILE A 17 67.63 21.15 -3.29
C ILE A 17 67.53 22.56 -2.74
N ILE A 18 68.03 22.77 -1.53
CA ILE A 18 68.10 24.08 -0.88
C ILE A 18 69.51 24.36 -0.37
N ASN A 19 69.89 25.64 -0.27
CA ASN A 19 71.21 26.03 0.26
C ASN A 19 71.15 26.26 1.78
N ASN A 20 70.01 26.75 2.28
CA ASN A 20 69.72 26.94 3.69
C ASN A 20 68.33 26.36 4.04
N ILE A 21 68.15 25.82 5.26
CA ILE A 21 66.90 25.20 5.73
C ILE A 21 65.69 26.14 5.66
N ASN A 22 65.92 27.45 5.65
CA ASN A 22 64.88 28.47 5.56
C ASN A 22 64.43 28.78 4.12
N ASP A 23 65.17 28.35 3.10
CA ASP A 23 64.87 28.63 1.70
C ASP A 23 63.57 27.93 1.25
N GLU A 24 62.92 28.44 0.20
CA GLU A 24 61.77 27.76 -0.39
C GLU A 24 62.20 26.58 -1.29
N PRO A 25 61.57 25.41 -1.17
CA PRO A 25 61.91 24.22 -1.95
C PRO A 25 61.33 24.31 -3.36
N ILE A 26 61.98 25.09 -4.23
CA ILE A 26 61.56 25.32 -5.63
C ILE A 26 62.35 24.41 -6.61
N ASN A 27 63.62 24.15 -6.32
CA ASN A 27 64.50 23.36 -7.19
C ASN A 27 64.33 21.85 -6.97
N LYS A 28 63.47 21.22 -7.78
CA LYS A 28 63.17 19.78 -7.72
C LYS A 28 64.20 18.95 -8.50
N ILE A 29 64.61 17.81 -7.96
CA ILE A 29 65.53 16.85 -8.59
C ILE A 29 64.98 15.43 -8.51
N ASN A 30 65.10 14.66 -9.60
CA ASN A 30 64.79 13.24 -9.62
C ASN A 30 65.98 12.41 -9.09
N ILE A 31 65.70 11.24 -8.51
CA ILE A 31 66.74 10.36 -7.97
C ILE A 31 67.76 9.93 -9.03
N SER A 32 67.34 9.69 -10.28
CA SER A 32 68.25 9.34 -11.37
C SER A 32 69.23 10.48 -11.70
N ASP A 33 68.74 11.71 -11.80
CA ASP A 33 69.55 12.91 -12.01
C ASP A 33 70.51 13.15 -10.86
N TYR A 34 70.04 13.02 -9.61
CA TYR A 34 70.88 13.12 -8.42
C TYR A 34 72.01 12.07 -8.41
N LEU A 35 71.70 10.84 -8.83
CA LEU A 35 72.69 9.76 -8.94
C LEU A 35 73.72 10.01 -10.05
N SER A 36 73.41 10.80 -11.07
CA SER A 36 74.37 11.16 -12.12
C SER A 36 75.24 12.40 -11.79
N ASN A 37 74.79 13.24 -10.85
CA ASN A 37 75.45 14.52 -10.54
C ASN A 37 76.44 14.40 -9.35
N ASN A 38 77.70 14.06 -9.64
CA ASN A 38 78.73 13.88 -8.62
C ASN A 38 79.06 15.17 -7.85
N LEU A 39 78.99 16.33 -8.50
CA LEU A 39 79.28 17.63 -7.89
C LEU A 39 78.24 17.97 -6.81
N LEU A 40 76.96 17.78 -7.12
CA LEU A 40 75.85 17.98 -6.18
C LEU A 40 75.90 17.00 -4.99
N LYS A 41 76.28 15.73 -5.22
CA LYS A 41 76.48 14.76 -4.14
C LYS A 41 77.58 15.22 -3.17
N THR A 42 78.70 15.74 -3.69
CA THR A 42 79.80 16.28 -2.88
C THR A 42 79.38 17.54 -2.13
N GLU A 43 78.57 18.41 -2.74
CA GLU A 43 78.02 19.60 -2.06
C GLU A 43 77.09 19.23 -0.91
N ILE A 44 76.25 18.20 -1.08
CA ILE A 44 75.36 17.69 -0.03
C ILE A 44 76.16 16.96 1.07
N SER A 45 77.16 16.15 0.72
CA SER A 45 78.01 15.48 1.73
C SER A 45 78.81 16.47 2.57
N ASN A 46 79.19 17.61 1.98
CA ASN A 46 79.89 18.70 2.68
C ASN A 46 78.94 19.70 3.34
N MET A 47 77.64 19.39 3.44
CA MET A 47 76.59 20.24 4.02
C MET A 47 76.48 21.65 3.42
N LYS A 48 76.91 21.85 2.17
CA LYS A 48 76.73 23.12 1.44
C LYS A 48 75.33 23.26 0.85
N LYS A 49 74.64 22.13 0.65
CA LYS A 49 73.25 22.04 0.17
C LYS A 49 72.54 20.90 0.90
N PHE A 50 71.21 20.96 0.95
CA PHE A 50 70.37 19.96 1.60
C PHE A 50 69.32 19.43 0.63
N LEU A 51 68.97 18.16 0.79
CA LEU A 51 67.81 17.56 0.14
C LEU A 51 66.65 17.62 1.12
N VAL A 52 65.52 18.16 0.68
CA VAL A 52 64.32 18.27 1.50
C VAL A 52 63.06 17.87 0.75
N CYS A 53 62.00 17.51 1.49
CA CYS A 53 60.67 17.37 0.92
C CYS A 53 59.99 18.75 0.73
N LYS A 54 58.78 18.77 0.18
CA LYS A 54 58.00 20.03 -0.03
C LYS A 54 57.75 20.80 1.28
N ASN A 55 57.72 20.10 2.42
CA ASN A 55 57.56 20.68 3.75
C ASN A 55 58.90 20.93 4.47
N LYS A 56 60.01 21.00 3.74
CA LYS A 56 61.37 21.31 4.22
C LYS A 56 61.99 20.29 5.19
N ASN A 57 61.43 19.08 5.31
CA ASN A 57 62.04 18.01 6.12
C ASN A 57 63.20 17.35 5.35
N GLU A 58 64.33 17.12 6.04
CA GLU A 58 65.56 16.62 5.45
C GLU A 58 65.41 15.18 4.93
N LEU A 59 65.85 14.98 3.69
CA LEU A 59 65.88 13.72 2.98
C LEU A 59 67.31 13.23 2.84
N ILE A 60 67.47 11.91 2.85
CA ILE A 60 68.71 11.23 2.50
C ILE A 60 68.44 10.27 1.35
N LYS A 61 69.47 10.04 0.54
CA LYS A 61 69.46 8.98 -0.46
C LYS A 61 69.45 7.63 0.25
N TYR A 62 68.55 6.75 -0.17
CA TYR A 62 68.59 5.33 0.12
C TYR A 62 69.06 4.57 -1.13
N GLU A 63 70.21 3.90 -1.00
CA GLU A 63 70.80 3.08 -2.06
C GLU A 63 70.52 1.61 -1.80
N SER A 64 70.07 0.89 -2.82
CA SER A 64 69.88 -0.55 -2.76
C SER A 64 70.33 -1.19 -4.07
N PHE A 65 71.03 -2.32 -3.96
CA PHE A 65 71.34 -3.19 -5.10
C PHE A 65 70.17 -4.10 -5.50
N ARG A 66 69.05 -4.06 -4.75
CA ARG A 66 67.87 -4.93 -4.93
C ARG A 66 66.57 -4.17 -5.24
N LYS A 67 66.48 -2.87 -4.95
CA LYS A 67 65.35 -1.97 -5.27
C LYS A 67 65.89 -0.72 -5.99
N ILE A 68 65.03 -0.05 -6.76
CA ILE A 68 65.36 1.27 -7.34
C ILE A 68 65.71 2.23 -6.20
N SER A 69 66.87 2.89 -6.30
CA SER A 69 67.30 3.91 -5.34
C SER A 69 66.24 5.00 -5.24
N HIS A 70 66.04 5.57 -4.05
CA HIS A 70 65.04 6.62 -3.80
C HIS A 70 65.46 7.52 -2.63
N PHE A 71 64.77 8.64 -2.45
CA PHE A 71 64.95 9.51 -1.29
C PHE A 71 64.05 9.07 -0.14
N LYS A 72 64.54 9.17 1.10
CA LYS A 72 63.76 8.91 2.32
C LYS A 72 64.05 9.97 3.37
N HIS A 73 63.14 10.17 4.32
CA HIS A 73 63.38 11.10 5.43
C HIS A 73 64.51 10.60 6.32
N LYS A 74 65.41 11.51 6.74
CA LYS A 74 66.61 11.17 7.52
C LYS A 74 66.31 10.45 8.84
N ASN A 75 65.16 10.74 9.46
CA ASN A 75 64.74 10.20 10.76
C ASN A 75 63.60 9.17 10.69
N SER A 76 63.24 8.64 9.51
CA SER A 76 62.24 7.57 9.41
C SER A 76 62.91 6.19 9.45
N ASN A 77 63.04 5.59 10.63
CA ASN A 77 63.26 4.14 10.71
C ASN A 77 62.01 3.43 10.18
N GLY A 78 62.17 2.59 9.16
CA GLY A 78 61.09 2.09 8.30
C GLY A 78 60.17 1.02 8.92
N THR A 79 60.34 0.68 10.19
CA THR A 79 59.51 -0.28 10.93
C THR A 79 58.97 0.39 12.19
N THR A 80 57.65 0.28 12.41
CA THR A 80 57.00 0.89 13.57
C THR A 80 57.38 0.16 14.85
N GLU A 81 57.25 0.84 15.98
CA GLU A 81 57.53 0.26 17.30
C GLU A 81 56.68 -0.99 17.55
N TRP A 82 55.38 -0.91 17.26
CA TRP A 82 54.45 -2.05 17.29
C TRP A 82 54.92 -3.25 16.43
N HIS A 83 55.42 -3.01 15.21
CA HIS A 83 55.93 -4.08 14.34
C HIS A 83 57.16 -4.76 14.96
N LYS A 84 58.09 -3.97 15.50
CA LYS A 84 59.30 -4.47 16.15
C LYS A 84 58.99 -5.24 17.43
N GLU A 85 58.01 -4.79 18.21
CA GLU A 85 57.55 -5.49 19.40
C GLU A 85 57.04 -6.89 19.06
N TRP A 86 56.20 -7.01 18.02
CA TRP A 86 55.71 -8.30 17.55
C TRP A 86 56.83 -9.23 17.06
N GLN A 87 57.76 -8.71 16.26
CA GLN A 87 58.94 -9.47 15.84
C GLN A 87 59.77 -9.93 17.07
N THR A 88 60.00 -9.05 18.04
CA THR A 88 60.81 -9.35 19.22
C THR A 88 60.14 -10.43 20.08
N LYS A 89 58.85 -10.26 20.42
CA LYS A 89 58.06 -11.26 21.18
C LYS A 89 58.11 -12.64 20.51
N LEU A 90 57.89 -12.69 19.20
CA LEU A 90 57.93 -13.95 18.44
C LEU A 90 59.33 -14.57 18.44
N SER A 91 60.38 -13.76 18.29
CA SER A 91 61.78 -14.21 18.34
C SER A 91 62.11 -14.85 19.67
N GLU A 92 61.78 -14.18 20.78
CA GLU A 92 62.12 -14.60 22.13
C GLU A 92 61.44 -15.91 22.50
N GLU A 93 60.13 -16.03 22.23
CA GLU A 93 59.38 -17.26 22.49
C GLU A 93 59.87 -18.42 21.60
N CYS A 94 60.18 -18.16 20.33
CA CYS A 94 60.70 -19.21 19.45
C CYS A 94 62.13 -19.65 19.83
N LYS A 95 62.99 -18.75 20.33
CA LYS A 95 64.32 -19.12 20.84
C LYS A 95 64.23 -20.03 22.06
N LYS A 96 63.27 -19.80 22.96
CA LYS A 96 63.00 -20.67 24.10
C LYS A 96 62.64 -22.10 23.67
N TYR A 97 61.95 -22.25 22.53
CA TYR A 97 61.43 -23.54 22.08
C TYR A 97 62.33 -24.28 21.08
N PHE A 98 62.89 -23.59 20.09
CA PHE A 98 63.66 -24.16 18.98
C PHE A 98 65.19 -24.03 19.13
N GLY A 99 65.67 -23.36 20.20
CA GLY A 99 67.09 -23.07 20.42
C GLY A 99 67.62 -21.85 19.66
N GLU A 100 68.78 -21.32 20.07
CA GLU A 100 69.33 -20.03 19.59
C GLU A 100 69.69 -19.99 18.09
N HIS A 101 69.76 -21.13 17.40
CA HIS A 101 70.28 -21.23 16.03
C HIS A 101 69.24 -21.12 14.91
N ASN A 102 67.94 -21.02 15.22
CA ASN A 102 66.89 -20.91 14.21
C ASN A 102 66.39 -19.45 14.08
N ASN A 103 66.92 -18.72 13.10
CA ASN A 103 66.38 -17.40 12.76
C ASN A 103 65.05 -17.56 12.01
N ILE A 104 63.95 -17.12 12.62
CA ILE A 104 62.59 -17.23 12.10
C ILE A 104 62.01 -15.90 11.58
N ILE A 105 62.77 -14.81 11.65
CA ILE A 105 62.32 -13.44 11.33
C ILE A 105 63.06 -12.93 10.10
N GLU A 106 62.38 -12.13 9.28
CA GLU A 106 62.92 -11.53 8.05
C GLU A 106 63.48 -12.58 7.07
N ILE A 107 62.81 -13.73 6.95
CA ILE A 107 63.24 -14.82 6.06
C ILE A 107 62.82 -14.52 4.62
N ARG A 108 63.75 -14.71 3.69
CA ARG A 108 63.47 -14.56 2.26
C ARG A 108 62.79 -15.81 1.68
N ILE A 109 61.58 -15.65 1.15
CA ILE A 109 60.87 -16.65 0.35
C ILE A 109 60.73 -16.12 -1.07
N GLY A 110 61.45 -16.73 -2.01
CA GLY A 110 61.52 -16.26 -3.39
C GLY A 110 61.96 -14.78 -3.49
N LYS A 111 61.08 -13.92 -4.02
CA LYS A 111 61.32 -12.47 -4.16
C LYS A 111 60.87 -11.66 -2.95
N ARG A 112 60.16 -12.25 -1.99
CA ARG A 112 59.59 -11.58 -0.81
C ARG A 112 60.43 -11.87 0.44
N VAL A 113 60.33 -10.98 1.43
CA VAL A 113 60.90 -11.17 2.77
C VAL A 113 59.70 -11.23 3.71
N ALA A 114 59.47 -12.40 4.30
CA ALA A 114 58.42 -12.63 5.29
C ALA A 114 58.84 -12.01 6.61
N ASP A 115 57.90 -11.39 7.34
CA ASP A 115 58.19 -10.83 8.66
C ASP A 115 58.58 -11.92 9.64
N ALA A 116 57.85 -13.04 9.66
CA ALA A 116 58.26 -14.26 10.34
C ALA A 116 57.74 -15.55 9.67
N ILE A 117 58.38 -16.68 9.96
CA ILE A 117 57.97 -18.01 9.50
C ILE A 117 58.01 -19.01 10.65
N ILE A 118 56.90 -19.73 10.85
CA ILE A 118 56.81 -20.86 11.78
C ILE A 118 56.24 -22.06 11.01
N TYR A 119 57.05 -23.10 10.82
CA TYR A 119 56.76 -24.26 9.97
C TYR A 119 56.36 -23.86 8.53
N GLU A 120 55.10 -24.10 8.13
CA GLU A 120 54.53 -23.74 6.83
C GLU A 120 53.78 -22.40 6.84
N ASN A 121 53.70 -21.72 7.99
CA ASN A 121 52.97 -20.47 8.14
C ASN A 121 53.90 -19.25 8.05
N VAL A 122 53.61 -18.36 7.12
CA VAL A 122 54.19 -17.02 7.01
C VAL A 122 53.33 -16.05 7.81
N ILE A 123 53.94 -15.34 8.76
CA ILE A 123 53.26 -14.35 9.59
C ILE A 123 53.70 -12.97 9.11
N GLU A 124 52.73 -12.12 8.80
CA GLU A 124 52.93 -10.77 8.27
C GLU A 124 52.25 -9.75 9.17
N PHE A 125 53.00 -8.72 9.58
CA PHE A 125 52.54 -7.68 10.49
C PHE A 125 52.21 -6.42 9.69
N GLN A 126 50.95 -5.97 9.75
CA GLN A 126 50.50 -4.82 8.99
C GLN A 126 50.02 -3.67 9.88
N HIS A 127 50.83 -2.62 9.95
CA HIS A 127 50.49 -1.37 10.66
C HIS A 127 49.93 -0.27 9.75
N SER A 128 50.47 -0.13 8.53
CA SER A 128 50.15 0.97 7.60
C SER A 128 49.33 0.50 6.39
N TYR A 129 48.81 1.42 5.58
CA TYR A 129 48.00 1.07 4.41
C TYR A 129 48.73 0.10 3.46
N ILE A 130 48.04 -0.96 3.06
CA ILE A 130 48.47 -1.90 2.01
C ILE A 130 47.35 -2.04 0.99
N SER A 131 47.67 -2.08 -0.31
CA SER A 131 46.65 -2.22 -1.36
C SER A 131 46.12 -3.65 -1.46
N ILE A 132 44.87 -3.81 -1.89
CA ILE A 132 44.26 -5.13 -2.14
C ILE A 132 45.05 -5.98 -3.14
N ASN A 133 45.66 -5.35 -4.15
CA ASN A 133 46.48 -6.05 -5.15
C ASN A 133 47.77 -6.60 -4.53
N GLU A 134 48.41 -5.84 -3.64
CA GLU A 134 49.62 -6.29 -2.94
C GLU A 134 49.31 -7.42 -1.95
N VAL A 135 48.17 -7.37 -1.23
CA VAL A 135 47.73 -8.47 -0.36
C VAL A 135 47.52 -9.75 -1.18
N LYS A 136 46.80 -9.67 -2.30
CA LYS A 136 46.58 -10.80 -3.21
C LYS A 136 47.89 -11.35 -3.78
N GLN A 137 48.77 -10.47 -4.25
CA GLN A 137 50.05 -10.87 -4.83
C GLN A 137 50.92 -11.59 -3.81
N ARG A 138 50.99 -11.11 -2.56
CA ARG A 138 51.72 -11.81 -1.48
C ARG A 138 51.14 -13.19 -1.18
N GLY A 139 49.81 -13.31 -1.16
CA GLY A 139 49.15 -14.61 -1.01
C GLY A 139 49.54 -15.59 -2.10
N ILE A 140 49.51 -15.16 -3.37
CA ILE A 140 49.92 -15.98 -4.53
C ILE A 140 51.41 -16.33 -4.46
N ASP A 141 52.26 -15.33 -4.16
CA ASP A 141 53.72 -15.50 -4.09
C ASP A 141 54.08 -16.56 -3.05
N TYR A 142 53.51 -16.52 -1.84
CA TYR A 142 53.81 -17.50 -0.79
C TYR A 142 53.19 -18.87 -1.05
N LEU A 143 51.99 -18.93 -1.62
CA LEU A 143 51.33 -20.18 -1.98
C LEU A 143 52.15 -20.97 -3.02
N ALA A 144 52.83 -20.28 -3.95
CA ALA A 144 53.73 -20.90 -4.93
C ALA A 144 54.93 -21.63 -4.28
N TYR A 145 55.22 -21.36 -3.01
CA TYR A 145 56.23 -22.04 -2.21
C TYR A 145 55.61 -22.91 -1.09
N ASN A 146 54.34 -23.32 -1.25
CA ASN A 146 53.58 -24.11 -0.28
C ASN A 146 53.45 -23.49 1.12
N LYS A 147 53.51 -22.15 1.23
CA LYS A 147 53.39 -21.44 2.50
C LYS A 147 52.00 -20.81 2.66
N LYS A 148 51.41 -20.91 3.87
CA LYS A 148 50.14 -20.26 4.24
C LYS A 148 50.42 -18.92 4.92
N ILE A 149 49.74 -17.84 4.50
CA ILE A 149 49.94 -16.50 5.07
C ILE A 149 48.92 -16.18 6.18
N TYR A 150 49.41 -15.69 7.32
CA TYR A 150 48.64 -15.13 8.43
C TYR A 150 48.95 -13.66 8.61
N TRP A 151 47.91 -12.83 8.50
CA TRP A 151 48.01 -11.39 8.69
C TRP A 151 47.64 -11.03 10.12
N ILE A 152 48.53 -10.32 10.80
CA ILE A 152 48.26 -9.66 12.07
C ILE A 152 48.23 -8.16 11.80
N ILE A 153 47.08 -7.54 12.07
CA ILE A 153 46.81 -6.16 11.70
C ILE A 153 46.71 -5.34 12.97
N ASP A 154 47.49 -4.27 13.06
CA ASP A 154 47.39 -3.32 14.16
C ASP A 154 46.04 -2.60 14.08
N CYS A 155 45.22 -2.70 15.12
CA CYS A 155 43.90 -2.10 15.19
C CYS A 155 43.68 -1.20 16.42
N ASN A 156 44.74 -0.88 17.19
CA ASN A 156 44.64 -0.13 18.45
C ASN A 156 43.83 1.17 18.32
N ASP A 157 43.96 1.89 17.21
CA ASP A 157 43.21 3.13 16.97
C ASP A 157 42.00 2.96 16.04
N SER A 158 41.82 1.81 15.38
CA SER A 158 40.90 1.69 14.23
C SER A 158 39.64 0.90 14.53
N ILE A 159 39.63 0.09 15.60
CA ILE A 159 38.46 -0.67 16.03
C ILE A 159 38.10 -0.35 17.47
N ILE A 160 36.82 -0.54 17.81
CA ILE A 160 36.36 -0.70 19.18
C ILE A 160 35.64 -2.04 19.29
N TYR A 161 35.67 -2.66 20.47
CA TYR A 161 34.91 -3.89 20.72
C TYR A 161 34.04 -3.75 21.97
N LYS A 162 32.88 -4.43 21.97
CA LYS A 162 31.96 -4.50 23.10
C LYS A 162 31.56 -5.95 23.35
N GLU A 163 31.62 -6.37 24.60
CA GLU A 163 31.18 -7.70 25.03
C GLU A 163 29.64 -7.77 25.09
N HIS A 164 29.08 -8.88 24.59
CA HIS A 164 27.66 -9.17 24.58
C HIS A 164 27.44 -10.67 24.88
N GLY A 165 27.26 -11.01 26.15
CA GLY A 165 27.18 -12.43 26.55
C GLY A 165 28.47 -13.16 26.21
N ASP A 166 28.36 -14.26 25.46
CA ASP A 166 29.51 -15.09 25.05
C ASP A 166 30.16 -14.65 23.72
N ILE A 167 29.83 -13.46 23.20
CA ILE A 167 30.37 -12.90 21.95
C ILE A 167 30.86 -11.46 22.11
N TYR A 168 31.71 -11.01 21.20
CA TYR A 168 32.22 -9.65 21.09
C TYR A 168 31.80 -9.01 19.77
N LEU A 169 31.19 -7.84 19.84
CA LEU A 169 30.90 -7.01 18.67
C LEU A 169 32.13 -6.15 18.35
N ILE A 170 32.72 -6.31 17.18
CA ILE A 170 33.80 -5.46 16.66
C ILE A 170 33.20 -4.39 15.73
N LYS A 171 33.58 -3.13 15.94
CA LYS A 171 33.21 -1.99 15.10
C LYS A 171 34.45 -1.27 14.58
N PHE A 172 34.58 -1.16 13.26
CA PHE A 172 35.62 -0.38 12.60
C PHE A 172 35.22 1.10 12.56
N ILE A 173 35.95 1.94 13.29
CA ILE A 173 35.66 3.38 13.42
C ILE A 173 36.45 4.25 12.42
N LYS A 174 37.61 3.78 11.95
CA LYS A 174 38.40 4.37 10.86
C LYS A 174 39.21 3.29 10.14
N ASP A 175 39.94 3.66 9.09
CA ASP A 175 40.85 2.76 8.36
C ASP A 175 40.21 1.48 7.81
N THR A 176 39.08 1.61 7.10
CA THR A 176 38.33 0.45 6.56
C THR A 176 39.16 -0.47 5.65
N TRP A 177 40.31 -0.02 5.15
CA TRP A 177 41.26 -0.86 4.41
C TRP A 177 41.75 -2.07 5.23
N LYS A 178 41.76 -1.98 6.58
CA LYS A 178 42.22 -3.03 7.50
C LYS A 178 41.44 -4.33 7.42
N TYR A 179 40.23 -4.32 6.88
CA TYR A 179 39.52 -5.55 6.50
C TYR A 179 39.23 -5.61 4.99
N LYS A 180 38.85 -4.48 4.37
CA LYS A 180 38.45 -4.44 2.95
C LYS A 180 39.52 -4.96 2.00
N ASN A 181 40.78 -4.65 2.27
CA ASN A 181 41.88 -5.05 1.39
C ASN A 181 42.29 -6.52 1.60
N PHE A 182 41.75 -7.18 2.62
CA PHE A 182 42.03 -8.55 2.99
C PHE A 182 40.88 -9.52 2.70
N ILE A 183 39.82 -9.10 2.00
CA ILE A 183 38.64 -9.93 1.70
C ILE A 183 38.98 -11.25 0.99
N SER A 184 40.12 -11.32 0.28
CA SER A 184 40.62 -12.56 -0.34
C SER A 184 41.15 -13.60 0.64
N ASN A 185 41.37 -13.23 1.91
CA ASN A 185 41.90 -14.12 2.94
C ASN A 185 40.75 -14.79 3.69
N GLU A 186 40.91 -16.09 3.97
CA GLU A 186 39.97 -16.88 4.77
C GLU A 186 39.76 -16.26 6.16
N PHE A 187 40.86 -15.84 6.79
CA PHE A 187 40.85 -15.10 8.04
C PHE A 187 42.06 -14.17 8.18
N ILE A 188 41.91 -13.18 9.06
CA ILE A 188 42.95 -12.26 9.54
C ILE A 188 42.84 -12.13 11.07
N PHE A 189 43.91 -11.66 11.70
CA PHE A 189 43.95 -11.39 13.13
C PHE A 189 44.03 -9.88 13.39
N LEU A 190 43.06 -9.34 14.12
CA LEU A 190 43.04 -7.94 14.51
C LEU A 190 43.65 -7.81 15.92
N ASN A 191 44.69 -7.00 16.07
CA ASN A 191 45.33 -6.76 17.36
C ASN A 191 44.86 -5.44 17.98
N ILE A 192 44.34 -5.50 19.19
CA ILE A 192 43.97 -4.34 20.02
C ILE A 192 44.28 -4.64 21.48
N ASP A 193 45.04 -3.79 22.16
CA ASP A 193 45.38 -3.92 23.59
C ASP A 193 45.90 -5.31 23.99
N ASN A 194 46.81 -5.90 23.21
CA ASN A 194 47.35 -7.26 23.36
C ASN A 194 46.30 -8.40 23.21
N LYS A 195 45.14 -8.11 22.65
CA LYS A 195 44.09 -9.08 22.30
C LYS A 195 44.05 -9.26 20.80
N LEU A 196 44.04 -10.51 20.35
CA LEU A 196 43.84 -10.89 18.97
C LEU A 196 42.41 -11.38 18.77
N PHE A 197 41.74 -10.83 17.77
CA PHE A 197 40.46 -11.31 17.28
C PHE A 197 40.65 -11.94 15.90
N LYS A 198 40.26 -13.20 15.75
CA LYS A 198 40.24 -13.88 14.45
C LYS A 198 38.93 -13.54 13.74
N ILE A 199 39.02 -12.94 12.54
CA ILE A 199 37.84 -12.64 11.72
C ILE A 199 37.99 -13.14 10.30
N ASN A 200 36.86 -13.47 9.66
CA ASN A 200 36.79 -13.56 8.21
C ASN A 200 36.47 -12.16 7.65
N PRO A 201 37.39 -11.51 6.92
CA PRO A 201 37.20 -10.14 6.43
C PRO A 201 36.04 -10.00 5.44
N SER A 202 35.66 -11.06 4.73
CA SER A 202 34.50 -11.06 3.81
C SER A 202 33.15 -11.00 4.52
N LEU A 203 33.13 -11.41 5.80
CA LEU A 203 31.95 -11.37 6.66
C LEU A 203 31.80 -10.01 7.37
N VAL A 204 32.70 -9.05 7.22
CA VAL A 204 32.47 -7.71 7.81
C VAL A 204 31.43 -6.96 6.98
N LYS A 205 30.27 -6.63 7.59
CA LYS A 205 29.18 -5.86 6.97
C LYS A 205 28.90 -4.59 7.76
N SER A 206 28.61 -3.49 7.07
CA SER A 206 28.37 -2.18 7.69
C SER A 206 29.44 -1.80 8.74
N ASN A 207 30.71 -2.13 8.46
CA ASN A 207 31.86 -1.96 9.36
C ASN A 207 31.74 -2.67 10.73
N MET A 208 30.95 -3.74 10.84
CA MET A 208 30.75 -4.50 12.06
C MET A 208 30.80 -6.02 11.83
N ILE A 209 31.21 -6.76 12.85
CA ILE A 209 31.20 -8.23 12.86
C ILE A 209 31.16 -8.74 14.30
N ASP A 210 30.41 -9.82 14.55
CA ASP A 210 30.44 -10.53 15.83
C ASP A 210 31.48 -11.64 15.78
N VAL A 211 32.25 -11.76 16.86
CA VAL A 211 33.28 -12.76 17.06
C VAL A 211 33.10 -13.43 18.41
N ARG A 212 33.51 -14.69 18.55
CA ARG A 212 33.25 -15.45 19.78
C ARG A 212 34.25 -15.13 20.88
N GLU A 213 35.52 -15.08 20.52
CA GLU A 213 36.60 -15.00 21.50
C GLU A 213 37.75 -14.14 21.00
N TYR A 214 38.56 -13.71 21.95
CA TYR A 214 39.90 -13.22 21.70
C TYR A 214 40.91 -14.14 22.38
N ASN A 215 42.14 -14.11 21.89
CA ASN A 215 43.28 -14.71 22.57
C ASN A 215 44.34 -13.64 22.83
N LEU A 216 45.04 -13.74 23.96
CA LEU A 216 46.16 -12.85 24.24
C LEU A 216 47.34 -13.16 23.31
N ASP A 217 48.13 -12.15 23.00
CA ASP A 217 49.30 -12.25 22.10
C ASP A 217 50.18 -13.47 22.44
N ASP A 218 50.57 -13.63 23.72
CA ASP A 218 51.48 -14.72 24.15
C ASP A 218 50.85 -16.11 23.98
N LYS A 219 49.54 -16.24 24.24
CA LYS A 219 48.80 -17.50 24.05
C LYS A 219 48.74 -17.85 22.56
N PHE A 220 48.53 -16.85 21.71
CA PHE A 220 48.51 -17.03 20.26
C PHE A 220 49.90 -17.43 19.72
N ILE A 221 50.96 -16.75 20.13
CA ILE A 221 52.34 -17.09 19.75
C ILE A 221 52.67 -18.53 20.15
N ASN A 222 52.36 -18.92 21.39
CA ASN A 222 52.55 -20.29 21.88
C ASN A 222 51.74 -21.31 21.07
N SER A 223 50.53 -20.96 20.63
CA SER A 223 49.72 -21.84 19.80
C SER A 223 50.32 -22.07 18.41
N LEU A 224 50.97 -21.06 17.83
CA LEU A 224 51.67 -21.18 16.55
C LEU A 224 52.90 -22.08 16.67
N ILE A 225 53.68 -21.92 17.75
CA ILE A 225 54.90 -22.72 18.03
C ILE A 225 54.56 -24.20 18.27
N ASN A 226 53.52 -24.46 19.08
CA ASN A 226 53.10 -25.82 19.44
C ASN A 226 52.13 -26.45 18.41
N ASN A 227 51.74 -25.71 17.36
CA ASN A 227 50.77 -26.13 16.36
C ASN A 227 49.43 -26.59 16.96
N ILE A 228 48.92 -25.85 17.95
CA ILE A 228 47.66 -26.14 18.66
C ILE A 228 46.58 -25.18 18.14
N ASN A 229 45.42 -25.69 17.74
CA ASN A 229 44.28 -24.83 17.43
C ASN A 229 43.65 -24.30 18.72
N ILE A 230 43.74 -22.98 18.93
CA ILE A 230 43.13 -22.28 20.08
C ILE A 230 41.84 -21.52 19.70
N TRP A 231 41.33 -21.72 18.48
CA TRP A 231 40.16 -21.02 17.97
C TRP A 231 38.97 -21.97 17.81
N ASN A 232 37.81 -21.50 18.26
CA ASN A 232 36.53 -22.12 18.02
C ASN A 232 36.07 -21.85 16.57
N ASN A 233 35.88 -22.92 15.80
CA ASN A 233 35.52 -22.84 14.39
C ASN A 233 34.01 -22.94 14.13
N SER A 234 33.15 -22.92 15.15
CA SER A 234 31.70 -22.92 14.92
C SER A 234 31.26 -21.60 14.27
N GLU A 235 30.34 -21.66 13.31
CA GLU A 235 29.76 -20.47 12.71
C GLU A 235 29.04 -19.59 13.76
N ILE A 236 29.19 -18.28 13.60
CA ILE A 236 28.59 -17.28 14.49
C ILE A 236 27.43 -16.65 13.74
N ILE A 237 26.25 -16.69 14.36
CA ILE A 237 25.05 -16.05 13.86
C ILE A 237 25.28 -14.53 13.86
N GLN A 238 25.23 -13.91 12.68
CA GLN A 238 25.48 -12.47 12.53
C GLN A 238 24.20 -11.63 12.59
N CYS A 239 23.03 -12.21 12.41
CA CYS A 239 21.75 -11.51 12.54
C CYS A 239 20.63 -12.52 12.78
N ILE A 240 19.57 -12.07 13.44
CA ILE A 240 18.42 -12.89 13.84
C ILE A 240 17.13 -12.25 13.33
N LEU A 241 16.27 -13.09 12.76
CA LEU A 241 14.89 -12.77 12.45
C LEU A 241 13.99 -13.31 13.56
N TYR A 242 13.28 -12.42 14.27
CA TYR A 242 12.30 -12.81 15.29
C TYR A 242 10.91 -12.84 14.65
N HIS A 243 10.26 -14.01 14.62
CA HIS A 243 8.93 -14.19 14.07
C HIS A 243 7.92 -14.43 15.20
N ASN A 244 7.05 -13.45 15.45
CA ASN A 244 6.10 -13.46 16.55
C ASN A 244 4.66 -13.49 16.04
N GLN A 245 4.01 -14.63 16.22
CA GLN A 245 2.58 -14.80 15.97
C GLN A 245 1.81 -14.46 17.27
N ARG A 246 0.83 -13.55 17.18
CA ARG A 246 -0.03 -13.15 18.30
C ARG A 246 -1.48 -13.03 17.83
N GLY A 247 -2.42 -13.43 18.68
CA GLY A 247 -3.84 -13.38 18.36
C GLY A 247 -4.42 -11.95 18.28
N ALA A 248 -5.65 -11.86 17.79
CA ALA A 248 -6.36 -10.60 17.65
C ALA A 248 -6.64 -9.94 19.00
N GLY A 249 -6.22 -8.69 19.16
CA GLY A 249 -6.46 -7.95 20.41
C GLY A 249 -5.54 -8.32 21.57
N CYS A 250 -4.46 -9.10 21.33
CA CYS A 250 -3.45 -9.40 22.36
C CYS A 250 -2.54 -8.21 22.74
N GLY A 251 -2.58 -7.10 22.00
CA GLY A 251 -1.68 -5.96 22.22
C GLY A 251 -0.35 -6.09 21.48
N LYS A 252 -0.37 -6.51 20.21
CA LYS A 252 0.84 -6.65 19.37
C LYS A 252 1.71 -5.39 19.33
N THR A 253 1.08 -4.25 19.02
CA THR A 253 1.76 -2.95 19.01
C THR A 253 2.29 -2.59 20.40
N TYR A 254 1.53 -2.88 21.46
CA TYR A 254 1.97 -2.70 22.85
C TYR A 254 3.24 -3.51 23.14
N GLU A 255 3.24 -4.81 22.83
CA GLU A 255 4.39 -5.72 22.98
C GLU A 255 5.61 -5.22 22.21
N SER A 256 5.41 -4.76 20.97
CA SER A 256 6.50 -4.24 20.14
C SER A 256 7.16 -3.00 20.74
N ILE A 257 6.39 -2.12 21.39
CA ILE A 257 6.91 -0.92 22.05
C ILE A 257 7.63 -1.26 23.36
N GLN A 258 7.15 -2.27 24.09
CA GLN A 258 7.82 -2.76 25.30
C GLN A 258 9.23 -3.31 25.04
N LEU A 259 9.58 -3.63 23.80
CA LEU A 259 10.96 -3.96 23.41
C LEU A 259 11.96 -2.83 23.76
N LEU A 260 11.50 -1.57 23.80
CA LEU A 260 12.31 -0.42 24.17
C LEU A 260 12.61 -0.36 25.69
N ASN A 261 11.73 -0.96 26.50
CA ASN A 261 11.70 -0.79 27.96
C ASN A 261 12.24 -2.01 28.72
N GLN A 262 11.90 -3.23 28.28
CA GLN A 262 12.04 -4.45 29.11
C GLN A 262 12.99 -5.51 28.53
N ASN A 263 13.71 -5.22 27.43
CA ASN A 263 14.35 -6.29 26.67
C ASN A 263 15.89 -6.28 26.74
N GLU A 264 16.45 -7.18 27.56
CA GLU A 264 17.90 -7.42 27.60
C GLU A 264 18.48 -7.85 26.24
N ILE A 265 17.70 -8.51 25.39
CA ILE A 265 18.12 -9.00 24.08
C ILE A 265 18.47 -7.84 23.14
N PHE A 266 17.82 -6.68 23.30
CA PHE A 266 17.98 -5.53 22.41
C PHE A 266 18.71 -4.34 23.06
N LYS A 267 19.40 -4.56 24.19
CA LYS A 267 20.13 -3.52 24.94
C LYS A 267 21.26 -2.86 24.15
N ASP A 268 21.75 -3.52 23.12
CA ASP A 268 22.82 -3.08 22.22
C ASP A 268 22.30 -2.28 21.02
N LYS A 269 20.98 -2.22 20.84
CA LYS A 269 20.32 -1.46 19.77
C LYS A 269 20.11 -0.01 20.20
N ASN A 270 20.40 0.92 19.29
CA ASN A 270 20.15 2.35 19.48
C ASN A 270 19.34 3.00 18.36
N ILE A 271 19.02 2.24 17.29
CA ILE A 271 18.15 2.68 16.21
C ILE A 271 17.02 1.66 16.07
N PHE A 272 15.78 2.13 16.20
CA PHE A 272 14.58 1.32 16.06
C PHE A 272 13.75 1.86 14.89
N ILE A 273 13.41 1.00 13.92
CA ILE A 273 12.63 1.39 12.75
C ILE A 273 11.33 0.59 12.75
N TYR A 274 10.23 1.22 13.13
CA TYR A 274 8.89 0.65 13.09
C TYR A 274 8.27 0.87 11.71
N LEU A 275 7.90 -0.23 11.05
CA LEU A 275 7.35 -0.27 9.71
C LEU A 275 5.98 -0.96 9.73
N THR A 276 5.06 -0.45 8.92
CA THR A 276 3.75 -1.05 8.65
C THR A 276 3.36 -0.81 7.20
N LYS A 277 2.41 -1.58 6.65
CA LYS A 277 1.91 -1.37 5.27
C LYS A 277 1.04 -0.12 5.17
N ALA A 278 0.11 0.07 6.11
CA ALA A 278 -0.89 1.14 6.03
C ALA A 278 -0.41 2.45 6.67
N HIS A 279 -0.65 3.59 6.01
CA HIS A 279 -0.31 4.90 6.58
C HIS A 279 -1.07 5.21 7.88
N SER A 280 -2.27 4.69 8.10
CA SER A 280 -3.02 4.89 9.35
C SER A 280 -2.43 4.10 10.52
N ALA A 281 -1.84 2.93 10.27
CA ALA A 281 -1.26 2.09 11.30
C ALA A 281 0.00 2.71 11.94
N LYS A 282 0.74 3.55 11.22
CA LYS A 282 1.91 4.27 11.78
C LYS A 282 1.50 5.17 12.96
N GLU A 283 0.29 5.73 12.91
CA GLU A 283 -0.24 6.61 13.95
C GLU A 283 -0.70 5.80 15.16
N VAL A 284 -1.18 4.57 14.94
CA VAL A 284 -1.47 3.63 16.03
C VAL A 284 -0.20 3.32 16.81
N ILE A 285 0.93 3.08 16.13
CA ILE A 285 2.23 2.87 16.79
C ILE A 285 2.67 4.11 17.57
N TYR A 286 2.54 5.30 16.98
CA TYR A 286 2.88 6.56 17.64
C TYR A 286 2.01 6.82 18.88
N ASN A 287 0.69 6.68 18.76
CA ASN A 287 -0.26 6.91 19.85
C ASN A 287 -0.07 5.89 20.97
N GLU A 288 0.19 4.63 20.65
CA GLU A 288 0.48 3.60 21.65
C GLU A 288 1.76 3.93 22.43
N LEU A 289 2.80 4.47 21.77
CA LEU A 289 4.01 4.94 22.44
C LEU A 289 3.70 6.09 23.42
N GLU A 290 2.90 7.06 23.00
CA GLU A 290 2.47 8.16 23.87
C GLU A 290 1.61 7.69 25.05
N ASP A 291 0.71 6.75 24.82
CA ASP A 291 -0.18 6.23 25.86
C ASP A 291 0.57 5.40 26.91
N GLN A 292 1.62 4.68 26.51
CA GLN A 292 2.48 3.97 27.45
C GLN A 292 3.40 4.93 28.23
N GLU A 293 3.89 6.00 27.59
CA GLU A 293 4.64 7.06 28.27
C GLU A 293 3.78 7.77 29.33
N LYS A 294 2.54 8.18 28.98
CA LYS A 294 1.60 8.83 29.91
C LYS A 294 1.20 7.96 31.09
N ARG A 295 1.17 6.64 30.91
CA ARG A 295 0.89 5.65 31.97
C ARG A 295 2.14 5.22 32.74
N GLU A 296 3.28 5.83 32.49
CA GLU A 296 4.57 5.49 33.10
C GLU A 296 4.98 4.02 32.88
N SER A 297 4.43 3.36 31.85
CA SER A 297 4.73 1.95 31.52
C SER A 297 6.07 1.76 30.80
N LEU A 298 6.84 2.83 30.63
CA LEU A 298 8.11 2.92 29.91
C LEU A 298 9.21 3.50 30.84
N GLU A 299 9.28 2.98 32.07
CA GLU A 299 10.12 3.51 33.15
C GLU A 299 11.61 3.62 32.80
N ASN A 300 12.12 2.73 31.95
CA ASN A 300 13.55 2.64 31.59
C ASN A 300 13.95 3.58 30.45
N ILE A 301 13.02 4.34 29.88
CA ILE A 301 13.33 5.33 28.85
C ILE A 301 12.91 6.74 29.27
N LYS A 302 13.58 7.73 28.70
CA LYS A 302 13.21 9.14 28.84
C LYS A 302 13.18 9.77 27.45
N ILE A 303 11.99 10.04 26.94
CA ILE A 303 11.82 10.74 25.66
C ILE A 303 12.13 12.23 25.89
N TYR A 304 12.91 12.82 24.99
CA TYR A 304 13.31 14.24 25.08
C TYR A 304 13.12 15.02 23.77
N ASN A 305 12.87 14.35 22.65
CA ASN A 305 12.54 15.00 21.39
C ASN A 305 11.53 14.16 20.58
N LYS A 306 10.51 14.82 20.02
CA LYS A 306 9.50 14.23 19.14
C LYS A 306 9.34 15.15 17.92
N GLU A 307 9.71 14.67 16.75
CA GLU A 307 9.64 15.39 15.48
C GLU A 307 8.65 14.67 14.54
N GLU A 308 7.56 15.36 14.14
CA GLU A 308 6.72 14.93 13.02
C GLU A 308 7.27 15.51 11.72
N LEU A 309 7.72 14.64 10.82
CA LEU A 309 8.27 15.04 9.53
C LEU A 309 7.12 15.13 8.51
N ILE A 310 6.41 16.25 8.53
CA ILE A 310 5.15 16.50 7.81
C ILE A 310 5.29 16.19 6.30
N SER A 311 6.38 16.60 5.66
CA SER A 311 6.64 16.37 4.23
C SER A 311 6.82 14.90 3.86
N GLU A 312 7.18 14.05 4.82
CA GLU A 312 7.50 12.63 4.61
C GLU A 312 6.53 11.69 5.31
N LYS A 313 5.55 12.23 6.06
CA LYS A 313 4.52 11.47 6.77
C LYS A 313 5.10 10.43 7.74
N LYS A 314 6.21 10.76 8.42
CA LYS A 314 6.97 9.89 9.33
C LYS A 314 7.16 10.55 10.69
N TYR A 315 7.41 9.74 11.72
CA TYR A 315 7.77 10.22 13.06
C TYR A 315 9.23 9.88 13.38
N LYS A 316 9.92 10.81 14.02
CA LYS A 316 11.24 10.61 14.61
C LYS A 316 11.19 10.97 16.09
N ILE A 317 11.56 10.04 16.95
CA ILE A 317 11.55 10.21 18.40
C ILE A 317 12.94 9.91 18.94
N SER A 318 13.50 10.85 19.71
CA SER A 318 14.77 10.63 20.40
C SER A 318 14.54 10.42 21.89
N TYR A 319 15.21 9.41 22.44
CA TYR A 319 15.09 9.05 23.85
C TYR A 319 16.42 8.62 24.44
N LEU A 320 16.54 8.74 25.76
CA LEU A 320 17.63 8.20 26.56
C LEU A 320 17.18 6.89 27.18
N ASN A 321 17.90 5.80 26.93
CA ASN A 321 17.73 4.57 27.68
C ASN A 321 18.45 4.73 29.03
N LYS A 322 17.71 4.67 30.14
CA LYS A 322 18.22 4.87 31.50
C LYS A 322 19.06 3.70 32.01
N ILE A 323 18.86 2.49 31.47
CA ILE A 323 19.63 1.30 31.84
C ILE A 323 21.02 1.35 31.22
N THR A 324 21.09 1.63 29.92
CA THR A 324 22.35 1.60 29.16
C THR A 324 23.05 2.96 29.11
N ASN A 325 22.37 4.03 29.53
CA ASN A 325 22.79 5.42 29.38
C ASN A 325 23.14 5.77 27.91
N THR A 326 22.39 5.22 26.95
CA THR A 326 22.60 5.45 25.52
C THR A 326 21.48 6.29 24.93
N GLU A 327 21.84 7.29 24.15
CA GLU A 327 20.89 7.98 23.27
C GLU A 327 20.46 7.05 22.14
N SER A 328 19.16 7.04 21.86
CA SER A 328 18.54 6.16 20.87
C SER A 328 17.48 6.90 20.09
N THR A 329 17.16 6.39 18.89
CA THR A 329 16.21 7.02 17.99
C THR A 329 15.21 6.00 17.46
N ILE A 330 13.95 6.39 17.43
CA ILE A 330 12.83 5.65 16.86
C ILE A 330 12.39 6.34 15.59
N TYR A 331 12.26 5.57 14.51
CA TYR A 331 11.64 6.00 13.26
C TYR A 331 10.35 5.21 13.07
N ILE A 332 9.25 5.88 12.76
CA ILE A 332 7.97 5.24 12.45
C ILE A 332 7.54 5.65 11.03
N GLY A 333 7.34 4.68 10.15
CA GLY A 333 6.97 4.93 8.75
C GLY A 333 6.32 3.72 8.07
N THR A 334 6.10 3.83 6.75
CA THR A 334 5.58 2.72 5.95
C THR A 334 6.70 1.88 5.35
N ILE A 335 6.48 0.57 5.24
CA ILE A 335 7.46 -0.35 4.65
C ILE A 335 7.76 0.00 3.19
N ASP A 336 6.76 0.42 2.41
CA ASP A 336 6.95 0.82 1.01
C ASP A 336 7.89 2.02 0.88
N SER A 337 7.77 3.00 1.80
CA SER A 337 8.67 4.15 1.82
C SER A 337 10.10 3.75 2.21
N PHE A 338 10.24 2.76 3.09
CA PHE A 338 11.53 2.21 3.47
C PHE A 338 12.17 1.44 2.31
N MET A 339 11.42 0.57 1.64
CA MET A 339 11.87 -0.17 0.46
C MET A 339 12.26 0.79 -0.67
N TYR A 340 11.49 1.84 -0.92
CA TYR A 340 11.83 2.88 -1.91
C TYR A 340 13.16 3.60 -1.62
N ALA A 341 13.55 3.71 -0.34
CA ALA A 341 14.83 4.33 0.02
C ALA A 341 16.05 3.44 -0.27
N ILE A 342 15.84 2.13 -0.42
CA ILE A 342 16.90 1.10 -0.51
C ILE A 342 16.93 0.43 -1.89
N GLY A 343 15.78 0.23 -2.53
CA GLY A 343 15.64 -0.53 -3.76
C GLY A 343 15.92 0.25 -5.04
N ASN A 344 15.93 -0.47 -6.17
CA ASN A 344 16.12 0.10 -7.49
C ASN A 344 14.83 0.78 -7.99
N LYS A 345 14.92 2.05 -8.33
CA LYS A 345 13.77 2.89 -8.76
C LYS A 345 13.48 2.79 -10.26
N ASP A 346 14.35 2.10 -11.00
CA ASP A 346 14.29 1.97 -12.45
C ASP A 346 13.67 0.63 -12.91
N ILE A 347 13.09 -0.14 -11.98
CA ILE A 347 12.49 -1.45 -12.27
C ILE A 347 11.06 -1.34 -12.82
N ARG A 348 10.72 -2.21 -13.79
CA ARG A 348 9.38 -2.32 -14.39
C ARG A 348 8.62 -3.52 -13.85
N HIS A 349 7.40 -3.30 -13.41
CA HIS A 349 6.54 -4.31 -12.80
C HIS A 349 5.05 -3.86 -12.85
N ASN A 350 4.09 -4.78 -12.74
CA ASN A 350 2.65 -4.45 -12.74
C ASN A 350 2.28 -3.51 -11.58
N ASP A 351 2.82 -3.80 -10.40
CA ASP A 351 2.88 -2.94 -9.24
C ASP A 351 4.30 -2.39 -9.08
N TYR A 352 4.45 -1.07 -9.20
CA TYR A 352 5.71 -0.35 -9.08
C TYR A 352 6.44 -0.63 -7.75
N PHE A 353 5.72 -0.68 -6.63
CA PHE A 353 6.33 -0.96 -5.32
C PHE A 353 6.74 -2.42 -5.20
N ALA A 354 5.94 -3.36 -5.71
CA ALA A 354 6.34 -4.77 -5.76
C ALA A 354 7.62 -4.96 -6.58
N GLY A 355 7.78 -4.22 -7.69
CA GLY A 355 9.03 -4.18 -8.45
C GLY A 355 10.23 -3.75 -7.60
N ILE A 356 10.10 -2.66 -6.84
CA ILE A 356 11.18 -2.18 -5.94
C ILE A 356 11.56 -3.27 -4.93
N VAL A 357 10.57 -3.91 -4.30
CA VAL A 357 10.79 -5.00 -3.33
C VAL A 357 11.54 -6.16 -3.99
N LYS A 358 11.12 -6.57 -5.19
CA LYS A 358 11.78 -7.62 -5.96
C LYS A 358 13.26 -7.31 -6.26
N SER A 359 13.58 -6.05 -6.60
CA SER A 359 14.98 -5.65 -6.80
C SER A 359 15.85 -5.88 -5.56
N ILE A 360 15.31 -5.63 -4.36
CA ILE A 360 16.01 -5.83 -3.09
C ILE A 360 16.18 -7.32 -2.81
N LYS A 361 15.10 -8.10 -2.99
CA LYS A 361 15.11 -9.56 -2.91
C LYS A 361 16.20 -10.17 -3.80
N ASP A 362 16.36 -9.66 -5.02
CA ASP A 362 17.37 -10.09 -6.00
C ASP A 362 18.80 -9.59 -5.68
N GLY A 363 18.98 -8.85 -4.58
CA GLY A 363 20.29 -8.46 -4.03
C GLY A 363 20.63 -6.98 -4.16
N TYR A 364 19.77 -6.14 -4.77
CA TYR A 364 20.01 -4.71 -4.88
C TYR A 364 19.71 -3.99 -3.56
N VAL A 365 20.74 -3.73 -2.75
CA VAL A 365 20.64 -3.00 -1.47
C VAL A 365 21.48 -1.72 -1.56
N ASN A 366 20.83 -0.58 -1.79
CA ASN A 366 21.51 0.71 -1.93
C ASN A 366 21.93 1.31 -0.58
N THR A 367 23.07 0.88 -0.06
CA THR A 367 23.70 1.38 1.17
C THR A 367 25.15 1.81 0.92
N THR A 368 25.67 2.73 1.73
CA THR A 368 27.13 2.95 1.80
C THR A 368 27.81 1.78 2.51
N THR A 369 29.14 1.70 2.46
CA THR A 369 29.88 0.58 3.09
C THR A 369 29.74 0.50 4.61
N ASP A 370 29.34 1.60 5.27
CA ASP A 370 29.05 1.62 6.71
C ASP A 370 27.55 1.42 7.02
N GLY A 371 26.76 1.02 6.02
CA GLY A 371 25.33 0.76 6.15
C GLY A 371 24.46 2.00 6.10
N THR A 372 24.99 3.17 5.74
CA THR A 372 24.22 4.41 5.72
C THR A 372 23.24 4.44 4.56
N ILE A 373 22.00 4.80 4.84
CA ILE A 373 20.94 5.11 3.87
C ILE A 373 20.39 6.51 4.11
N LYS A 374 19.86 7.13 3.05
CA LYS A 374 19.07 8.35 3.17
C LYS A 374 17.61 7.98 3.39
N TYR A 375 17.17 7.99 4.64
CA TYR A 375 15.78 7.74 5.00
C TYR A 375 15.27 8.85 5.91
N SER A 376 14.11 9.39 5.53
CA SER A 376 13.48 10.51 6.21
C SER A 376 14.34 11.79 6.26
N SER A 377 14.95 12.15 5.12
CA SER A 377 15.93 13.24 4.98
C SER A 377 17.17 13.15 5.90
N ASN A 378 17.30 12.06 6.65
CA ASN A 378 18.39 11.79 7.59
C ASN A 378 19.26 10.64 7.06
N ASN A 379 20.51 10.64 7.52
CA ASN A 379 21.43 9.54 7.30
C ASN A 379 21.27 8.53 8.45
N ILE A 380 20.70 7.37 8.16
CA ILE A 380 20.47 6.30 9.15
C ILE A 380 21.42 5.15 8.84
N LYS A 381 22.00 4.55 9.88
CA LYS A 381 22.92 3.41 9.72
C LYS A 381 22.19 2.09 9.94
N LEU A 382 22.05 1.31 8.88
CA LEU A 382 21.65 -0.09 8.92
C LEU A 382 22.88 -0.94 9.27
N ASN A 383 23.03 -1.27 10.55
CA ASN A 383 24.09 -2.12 11.08
C ASN A 383 23.57 -2.91 12.29
N LYS A 384 24.44 -3.69 12.96
CA LYS A 384 24.06 -4.51 14.13
C LYS A 384 23.41 -3.74 15.28
N GLN A 385 23.54 -2.41 15.35
CA GLN A 385 22.89 -1.58 16.38
C GLN A 385 21.47 -1.13 15.98
N CYS A 386 20.98 -1.56 14.83
CA CYS A 386 19.64 -1.26 14.31
C CYS A 386 18.72 -2.47 14.39
N LEU A 387 17.48 -2.24 14.83
CA LEU A 387 16.38 -3.20 14.82
C LEU A 387 15.26 -2.68 13.91
N ILE A 388 14.87 -3.46 12.90
CA ILE A 388 13.65 -3.22 12.13
C ILE A 388 12.50 -3.96 12.80
N ILE A 389 11.41 -3.28 13.10
CA ILE A 389 10.16 -3.87 13.59
C ILE A 389 9.10 -3.74 12.50
N ILE A 390 8.49 -4.86 12.10
CA ILE A 390 7.39 -4.91 11.14
C ILE A 390 6.13 -5.33 11.87
N ASP A 391 5.19 -4.37 12.04
CA ASP A 391 3.88 -4.61 12.66
C ASP A 391 2.82 -4.91 11.59
N GLU A 392 1.84 -5.74 11.96
CA GLU A 392 0.80 -6.30 11.07
C GLU A 392 1.39 -7.00 9.81
N ALA A 393 2.48 -7.76 9.99
CA ALA A 393 3.26 -8.33 8.89
C ALA A 393 2.50 -9.33 7.99
N GLN A 394 1.38 -9.88 8.45
CA GLN A 394 0.49 -10.70 7.61
C GLN A 394 -0.17 -9.93 6.46
N ASP A 395 -0.10 -8.59 6.47
CA ASP A 395 -0.56 -7.74 5.36
C ASP A 395 0.45 -7.65 4.21
N LEU A 396 1.60 -8.32 4.34
CA LEU A 396 2.70 -8.24 3.38
C LEU A 396 2.87 -9.56 2.62
N ASP A 397 3.13 -9.43 1.33
CA ASP A 397 3.56 -10.53 0.47
C ASP A 397 4.93 -11.08 0.92
N PRO A 398 5.20 -12.39 0.76
CA PRO A 398 6.48 -12.97 1.14
C PRO A 398 7.71 -12.34 0.48
N ASP A 399 7.58 -11.71 -0.69
CA ASP A 399 8.67 -10.95 -1.32
C ASP A 399 9.23 -9.87 -0.38
N TYR A 400 8.41 -9.28 0.49
CA TYR A 400 8.87 -8.30 1.48
C TYR A 400 9.81 -8.93 2.52
N ILE A 401 9.52 -10.14 3.01
CA ILE A 401 10.43 -10.76 3.98
C ILE A 401 11.72 -11.21 3.33
N GLU A 402 11.68 -11.69 2.09
CA GLU A 402 12.89 -12.05 1.36
C GLU A 402 13.76 -10.81 1.06
N ALA A 403 13.14 -9.68 0.73
CA ALA A 403 13.82 -8.39 0.62
C ALA A 403 14.45 -7.94 1.95
N ILE A 404 13.73 -8.06 3.07
CA ILE A 404 14.29 -7.80 4.41
C ILE A 404 15.49 -8.72 4.69
N CYS A 405 15.41 -10.00 4.33
CA CYS A 405 16.52 -10.94 4.48
C CYS A 405 17.73 -10.57 3.62
N SER A 406 17.51 -10.04 2.41
CA SER A 406 18.56 -9.46 1.58
C SER A 406 19.23 -8.28 2.29
N ILE A 407 18.46 -7.37 2.89
CA ILE A 407 18.99 -6.26 3.68
C ILE A 407 19.78 -6.79 4.90
N MET A 408 19.25 -7.75 5.64
CA MET A 408 19.91 -8.39 6.80
C MET A 408 21.26 -8.99 6.41
N ARG A 409 21.34 -9.75 5.30
CA ARG A 409 22.60 -10.35 4.82
C ARG A 409 23.66 -9.31 4.41
N ASN A 410 23.22 -8.15 3.91
CA ASN A 410 24.12 -7.09 3.47
C ASN A 410 24.55 -6.14 4.60
N THR A 411 23.83 -6.10 5.72
CA THR A 411 24.01 -5.06 6.77
C THR A 411 24.13 -5.59 8.19
N TYR A 412 23.78 -6.86 8.43
CA TYR A 412 23.67 -7.49 9.75
C TYR A 412 22.74 -6.79 10.74
N ILE A 413 21.70 -6.12 10.24
CA ILE A 413 20.59 -5.69 11.10
C ILE A 413 19.81 -6.90 11.62
N ASP A 414 19.20 -6.76 12.79
CA ASP A 414 18.18 -7.69 13.27
C ASP A 414 16.79 -7.23 12.81
N SER A 415 15.85 -8.16 12.73
CA SER A 415 14.47 -7.85 12.34
C SER A 415 13.48 -8.56 13.26
N TYR A 416 12.44 -7.83 13.67
CA TYR A 416 11.37 -8.29 14.53
C TYR A 416 10.04 -8.17 13.79
N ILE A 417 9.41 -9.31 13.53
CA ILE A 417 8.15 -9.40 12.81
C ILE A 417 7.08 -9.79 13.81
N ILE A 418 5.99 -9.03 13.81
CA ILE A 418 4.83 -9.33 14.64
C ILE A 418 3.54 -9.18 13.83
N GLY A 419 2.60 -10.10 14.07
CA GLY A 419 1.36 -10.12 13.33
C GLY A 419 0.44 -11.24 13.77
N ASP A 420 -0.70 -11.32 13.10
CA ASP A 420 -1.71 -12.34 13.33
C ASP A 420 -2.10 -13.03 12.02
N LYS A 421 -1.66 -14.27 11.82
CA LYS A 421 -2.05 -15.11 10.69
C LYS A 421 -3.58 -15.16 10.47
N LEU A 422 -4.40 -15.16 11.53
CA LEU A 422 -5.87 -15.13 11.43
C LEU A 422 -6.46 -13.71 11.21
N GLN A 423 -5.63 -12.77 10.74
CA GLN A 423 -6.03 -11.46 10.22
C GLN A 423 -5.46 -11.22 8.81
N SER A 424 -5.22 -12.30 8.06
CA SER A 424 -4.71 -12.27 6.68
C SER A 424 -5.85 -11.99 5.71
N ILE A 425 -6.29 -10.73 5.63
CA ILE A 425 -7.48 -10.36 4.84
C ILE A 425 -7.18 -9.99 3.38
N TRP A 426 -5.90 -9.76 3.04
CA TRP A 426 -5.48 -9.37 1.68
C TRP A 426 -5.05 -10.56 0.81
N GLY A 427 -4.62 -11.67 1.42
CA GLY A 427 -4.15 -12.84 0.71
C GLY A 427 -3.74 -13.97 1.65
N GLU A 428 -3.87 -15.22 1.17
CA GLU A 428 -3.48 -16.41 1.93
C GLU A 428 -1.96 -16.58 2.00
N HIS A 429 -1.27 -16.21 0.91
CA HIS A 429 0.18 -16.24 0.84
C HIS A 429 0.74 -14.92 1.35
N ASN A 430 1.26 -14.92 2.57
CA ASN A 430 1.80 -13.75 3.25
C ASN A 430 2.99 -14.15 4.13
N ILE A 431 3.66 -13.16 4.73
CA ILE A 431 4.85 -13.41 5.57
C ILE A 431 4.60 -14.48 6.65
N HIS A 432 3.45 -14.49 7.31
CA HIS A 432 3.20 -15.45 8.39
C HIS A 432 3.01 -16.87 7.87
N THR A 433 2.23 -17.06 6.80
CA THR A 433 2.04 -18.40 6.21
C THR A 433 3.31 -18.91 5.52
N PHE A 434 4.14 -18.00 5.00
CA PHE A 434 5.44 -18.34 4.44
C PHE A 434 6.43 -18.81 5.51
N LEU A 435 6.66 -18.01 6.58
CA LEU A 435 7.65 -18.32 7.62
C LEU A 435 7.29 -19.51 8.51
N GLU A 436 6.03 -19.95 8.52
CA GLU A 436 5.59 -21.17 9.22
C GLU A 436 6.18 -22.43 8.58
N ASN A 437 6.27 -22.45 7.24
CA ASN A 437 6.67 -23.64 6.48
C ASN A 437 8.06 -23.52 5.84
N ASN A 438 8.65 -22.33 5.81
CA ASN A 438 9.92 -22.07 5.14
C ASN A 438 10.95 -21.49 6.10
N ASP A 439 12.18 -22.01 6.02
CA ASP A 439 13.36 -21.36 6.55
C ASP A 439 14.02 -20.48 5.48
N LEU A 440 14.83 -19.52 5.93
CA LEU A 440 15.50 -18.56 5.06
C LEU A 440 17.01 -18.86 5.04
N PRO A 441 17.63 -19.00 3.85
CA PRO A 441 19.05 -19.32 3.75
C PRO A 441 19.93 -18.29 4.48
N ASN A 442 20.85 -18.79 5.31
CA ASN A 442 21.82 -17.98 6.07
C ASN A 442 21.21 -16.96 7.04
N ILE A 443 19.94 -17.11 7.44
CA ILE A 443 19.28 -16.30 8.46
C ILE A 443 18.72 -17.24 9.54
N THR A 444 19.04 -16.95 10.81
CA THR A 444 18.44 -17.68 11.93
C THR A 444 17.09 -17.08 12.28
N ILE A 445 16.05 -17.92 12.31
CA ILE A 445 14.68 -17.51 12.64
C ILE A 445 14.33 -18.00 14.06
N LYS A 446 13.97 -17.07 14.95
CA LYS A 446 13.41 -17.37 16.27
C LYS A 446 11.90 -17.21 16.23
N ARG A 447 11.16 -18.33 16.22
CA ARG A 447 9.69 -18.37 16.14
C ARG A 447 9.08 -18.39 17.54
N ASN A 448 8.02 -17.62 17.74
CA ASN A 448 7.27 -17.56 18.99
C ASN A 448 5.77 -17.34 18.71
N THR A 449 4.92 -18.29 19.12
CA THR A 449 3.46 -18.24 18.95
C THR A 449 2.70 -17.69 20.17
N GLY A 450 3.38 -17.52 21.31
CA GLY A 450 2.83 -16.93 22.53
C GLY A 450 1.56 -17.62 23.07
N ILE A 451 0.96 -17.01 24.10
CA ILE A 451 -0.38 -17.37 24.56
C ILE A 451 -1.37 -16.41 23.90
N ASN A 452 -2.53 -16.91 23.47
CA ASN A 452 -3.60 -16.06 22.93
C ASN A 452 -4.38 -15.38 24.09
N HIS A 453 -3.74 -14.35 24.66
CA HIS A 453 -4.28 -13.53 25.75
C HIS A 453 -4.85 -12.22 25.19
N VAL A 454 -6.17 -12.14 25.03
CA VAL A 454 -6.85 -11.02 24.38
C VAL A 454 -7.12 -9.88 25.37
N MET A 455 -6.25 -8.89 25.39
CA MET A 455 -6.36 -7.70 26.23
C MET A 455 -7.53 -6.77 25.85
N ARG A 456 -8.13 -6.96 24.67
CA ARG A 456 -9.27 -6.16 24.21
C ARG A 456 -10.60 -6.57 24.84
N PHE A 457 -10.74 -7.82 25.27
CA PHE A 457 -12.00 -8.34 25.79
C PHE A 457 -12.08 -8.09 27.30
N HIS A 458 -13.20 -7.49 27.72
CA HIS A 458 -13.51 -7.17 29.11
C HIS A 458 -14.75 -7.94 29.62
N ASN A 459 -15.16 -8.96 28.88
CA ASN A 459 -16.23 -9.87 29.24
C ASN A 459 -15.82 -11.28 28.77
N ILE A 460 -15.82 -12.24 29.69
CA ILE A 460 -15.36 -13.61 29.45
C ILE A 460 -16.19 -14.34 28.40
N GLN A 461 -17.48 -14.01 28.25
CA GLN A 461 -18.35 -14.68 27.29
C GLN A 461 -17.93 -14.43 25.82
N PHE A 462 -17.15 -13.38 25.54
CA PHE A 462 -16.57 -13.19 24.20
C PHE A 462 -15.53 -14.25 23.83
N GLN A 463 -14.80 -14.80 24.82
CA GLN A 463 -13.83 -15.86 24.59
C GLN A 463 -14.53 -17.08 23.98
N ASP A 464 -15.58 -17.57 24.64
CA ASP A 464 -16.34 -18.73 24.17
C ASP A 464 -17.07 -18.43 22.87
N PHE A 465 -17.63 -17.23 22.73
CA PHE A 465 -18.30 -16.80 21.50
C PHE A 465 -17.39 -16.89 20.27
N VAL A 466 -16.19 -16.30 20.34
CA VAL A 466 -15.25 -16.30 19.21
C VAL A 466 -14.64 -17.69 18.99
N ASN A 467 -14.26 -18.41 20.05
CA ASN A 467 -13.71 -19.77 19.94
C ASN A 467 -14.70 -20.76 19.33
N ASN A 468 -16.01 -20.51 19.48
CA ASN A 468 -17.04 -21.31 18.84
C ASN A 468 -17.18 -20.99 17.34
N ILE A 469 -17.01 -19.74 16.92
CA ILE A 469 -17.22 -19.34 15.51
C ILE A 469 -15.96 -19.59 14.66
N ILE A 470 -14.77 -19.36 15.23
CA ILE A 470 -13.49 -19.44 14.53
C ILE A 470 -12.75 -20.72 14.89
N ASP A 471 -12.44 -21.53 13.87
CA ASP A 471 -11.62 -22.74 14.04
C ASP A 471 -10.13 -22.39 14.03
N PHE A 472 -9.58 -22.04 15.20
CA PHE A 472 -8.15 -21.74 15.35
C PHE A 472 -7.25 -22.95 15.07
N LYS A 473 -7.72 -24.17 15.40
CA LYS A 473 -6.93 -25.40 15.27
C LYS A 473 -6.63 -25.73 13.82
N LYS A 474 -7.59 -25.50 12.93
CA LYS A 474 -7.41 -25.57 11.47
C LYS A 474 -6.20 -24.79 10.97
N TYR A 475 -5.81 -23.73 11.67
CA TYR A 475 -4.70 -22.85 11.32
C TYR A 475 -3.47 -23.02 12.21
N ASN A 476 -3.35 -24.09 12.99
CA ASN A 476 -2.25 -24.29 13.95
C ASN A 476 -2.10 -23.11 14.94
N LEU A 477 -3.20 -22.44 15.29
CA LEU A 477 -3.19 -21.31 16.21
C LEU A 477 -3.84 -21.69 17.55
N PRO A 478 -3.34 -21.13 18.67
CA PRO A 478 -4.02 -21.26 19.95
C PRO A 478 -5.37 -20.54 19.91
N GLN A 479 -6.40 -21.20 20.43
CA GLN A 479 -7.69 -20.57 20.74
C GLN A 479 -7.50 -19.47 21.78
N ILE A 480 -8.46 -18.57 21.94
CA ILE A 480 -8.40 -17.55 22.99
C ILE A 480 -8.42 -18.26 24.35
N GLU A 481 -7.35 -18.06 25.13
CA GLU A 481 -7.15 -18.72 26.43
C GLU A 481 -7.44 -17.78 27.60
N LYS A 482 -7.11 -16.49 27.45
CA LYS A 482 -7.26 -15.47 28.50
C LYS A 482 -7.77 -14.18 27.89
N ILE A 483 -8.43 -13.37 28.72
CA ILE A 483 -8.83 -12.00 28.40
C ILE A 483 -8.19 -11.00 29.36
N CYS A 484 -8.44 -9.70 29.18
CA CYS A 484 -7.90 -8.65 30.06
C CYS A 484 -8.07 -9.02 31.55
N ASN A 485 -6.99 -8.91 32.31
CA ASN A 485 -6.92 -9.26 33.74
C ASN A 485 -6.27 -8.14 34.57
N ILE A 486 -6.20 -6.91 34.05
CA ILE A 486 -5.63 -5.76 34.75
C ILE A 486 -6.55 -5.39 35.92
N GLU A 487 -6.04 -5.40 37.16
CA GLU A 487 -6.83 -5.11 38.38
C GLU A 487 -7.50 -3.74 38.34
N ASN A 488 -6.78 -2.72 37.84
CA ASN A 488 -7.28 -1.34 37.67
C ASN A 488 -7.56 -1.03 36.19
N CYS A 489 -8.24 -1.94 35.48
CA CYS A 489 -8.62 -1.71 34.10
C CYS A 489 -9.53 -0.49 33.96
N LYS A 490 -9.30 0.33 32.92
CA LYS A 490 -10.18 1.48 32.62
C LYS A 490 -11.61 1.08 32.24
N TYR A 491 -11.82 -0.20 31.93
CA TYR A 491 -13.11 -0.77 31.59
C TYR A 491 -13.58 -1.67 32.74
N LYS A 492 -14.84 -1.52 33.14
CA LYS A 492 -15.49 -2.45 34.08
C LYS A 492 -15.66 -3.84 33.44
N HIS A 493 -15.31 -4.92 34.13
CA HIS A 493 -15.50 -6.27 33.61
C HIS A 493 -16.89 -6.79 34.02
N GLU A 494 -17.81 -6.89 33.07
CA GLU A 494 -19.24 -7.17 33.32
C GLU A 494 -19.61 -8.58 32.85
N ASN A 495 -19.00 -9.60 33.47
CA ASN A 495 -19.09 -10.99 33.01
C ASN A 495 -20.51 -11.61 33.09
N ASP A 496 -21.41 -11.02 33.88
CA ASP A 496 -22.78 -11.52 34.07
C ASP A 496 -23.75 -11.05 32.97
N ILE A 497 -23.34 -10.07 32.14
CA ILE A 497 -24.16 -9.52 31.07
C ILE A 497 -23.75 -10.18 29.75
N LYS A 498 -24.73 -10.64 28.95
CA LYS A 498 -24.46 -11.16 27.60
C LYS A 498 -23.94 -10.01 26.72
N PRO A 499 -22.69 -10.06 26.23
CA PRO A 499 -22.06 -8.89 25.62
C PRO A 499 -22.28 -8.82 24.09
N TYR A 500 -23.05 -9.76 23.53
CA TYR A 500 -23.39 -9.77 22.11
C TYR A 500 -24.88 -10.02 21.88
N ASN A 501 -25.40 -9.43 20.81
CA ASN A 501 -26.77 -9.63 20.33
C ASN A 501 -26.75 -9.98 18.84
N ILE A 502 -27.41 -11.09 18.48
CA ILE A 502 -27.50 -11.60 17.12
C ILE A 502 -28.97 -11.57 16.72
N PHE A 503 -29.27 -10.94 15.59
CA PHE A 503 -30.63 -10.81 15.10
C PHE A 503 -30.69 -11.00 13.59
N GLU A 504 -31.77 -11.60 13.10
CA GLU A 504 -31.99 -11.75 11.66
C GLU A 504 -32.30 -10.39 11.02
N ILE A 505 -31.77 -10.23 9.81
CA ILE A 505 -32.03 -9.10 8.93
C ILE A 505 -32.45 -9.62 7.56
N GLU A 506 -33.40 -8.93 6.94
CA GLU A 506 -33.68 -9.14 5.52
C GLU A 506 -32.46 -8.83 4.66
N THR A 507 -32.28 -9.53 3.53
CA THR A 507 -31.18 -9.20 2.62
C THR A 507 -31.40 -7.82 2.01
N ILE A 508 -30.45 -6.89 2.18
CA ILE A 508 -30.49 -5.54 1.62
C ILE A 508 -29.45 -5.44 0.51
N TYR A 509 -29.91 -5.39 -0.74
CA TYR A 509 -29.03 -5.23 -1.90
C TYR A 509 -28.75 -3.76 -2.24
N ALA A 510 -27.70 -3.51 -3.01
CA ALA A 510 -27.35 -2.17 -3.48
C ALA A 510 -28.44 -1.52 -4.35
N ASN A 511 -29.39 -2.30 -4.89
CA ASN A 511 -30.51 -1.84 -5.72
C ASN A 511 -31.87 -2.19 -5.12
N ASP A 512 -31.95 -2.37 -3.80
CA ASP A 512 -33.18 -2.82 -3.15
C ASP A 512 -34.29 -1.77 -3.15
N SER A 513 -35.47 -2.13 -3.68
CA SER A 513 -36.64 -1.24 -3.75
C SER A 513 -37.53 -1.31 -2.51
N ASN A 514 -37.33 -2.29 -1.62
CA ASN A 514 -38.08 -2.39 -0.38
C ASN A 514 -37.40 -1.55 0.70
N ASP A 515 -37.89 -0.32 0.88
CA ASP A 515 -37.33 0.64 1.85
C ASP A 515 -37.84 0.42 3.29
N ASP A 516 -39.00 -0.23 3.45
CA ASP A 516 -39.62 -0.42 4.75
C ASP A 516 -38.75 -1.32 5.63
N LYS A 517 -38.18 -2.39 5.06
CA LYS A 517 -37.21 -3.25 5.75
C LYS A 517 -35.95 -2.50 6.17
N VAL A 518 -35.46 -1.58 5.34
CA VAL A 518 -34.26 -0.79 5.62
C VAL A 518 -34.54 0.19 6.75
N THR A 519 -35.69 0.87 6.70
CA THR A 519 -36.14 1.77 7.76
C THR A 519 -36.34 1.04 9.08
N LYS A 520 -36.98 -0.13 9.09
CA LYS A 520 -37.13 -0.97 10.29
C LYS A 520 -35.78 -1.35 10.90
N LEU A 521 -34.83 -1.78 10.07
CA LEU A 521 -33.47 -2.11 10.54
C LEU A 521 -32.75 -0.89 11.12
N VAL A 522 -32.83 0.25 10.43
CA VAL A 522 -32.20 1.50 10.88
C VAL A 522 -32.76 1.93 12.23
N GLU A 523 -34.08 1.92 12.43
CA GLU A 523 -34.68 2.29 13.73
C GLU A 523 -34.34 1.27 14.83
N LYS A 524 -34.27 -0.03 14.50
CA LYS A 524 -33.81 -1.07 15.43
C LYS A 524 -32.37 -0.80 15.91
N VAL A 525 -31.49 -0.38 15.00
CA VAL A 525 -30.11 0.04 15.34
C VAL A 525 -30.08 1.27 16.24
N ILE A 526 -30.88 2.29 15.94
CA ILE A 526 -30.98 3.50 16.77
C ILE A 526 -31.43 3.15 18.19
N ASN A 527 -32.38 2.23 18.34
CA ASN A 527 -32.84 1.77 19.65
C ASN A 527 -31.72 1.07 20.44
N TYR A 528 -30.96 0.17 19.80
CA TYR A 528 -29.80 -0.45 20.46
C TYR A 528 -28.75 0.58 20.88
N MET A 529 -28.42 1.53 20.02
CA MET A 529 -27.49 2.61 20.36
C MET A 529 -28.00 3.46 21.52
N ASN A 530 -29.27 3.84 21.53
CA ASN A 530 -29.82 4.67 22.60
C ASN A 530 -29.77 3.95 23.96
N ASN A 531 -30.01 2.64 23.98
CA ASN A 531 -29.86 1.83 25.20
C ASN A 531 -28.42 1.84 25.72
N GLU A 532 -27.43 1.62 24.86
CA GLU A 532 -26.00 1.70 25.20
C GLU A 532 -25.62 3.09 25.74
N ILE A 533 -26.11 4.17 25.10
CA ILE A 533 -25.84 5.54 25.53
C ILE A 533 -26.45 5.82 26.90
N ASN A 534 -27.69 5.39 27.15
CA ASN A 534 -28.36 5.63 28.42
C ASN A 534 -27.72 4.85 29.58
N ASN A 535 -27.16 3.67 29.29
CA ASN A 535 -26.50 2.84 30.29
C ASN A 535 -25.07 3.32 30.63
N TYR A 536 -24.33 3.79 29.62
CA TYR A 536 -22.89 4.03 29.76
C TYR A 536 -22.42 5.45 29.46
N ASN A 537 -23.34 6.38 29.15
CA ASN A 537 -23.04 7.76 28.78
C ASN A 537 -22.07 7.88 27.59
N TYR A 538 -22.20 6.97 26.62
CA TYR A 538 -21.33 6.94 25.46
C TYR A 538 -21.50 8.14 24.54
N LEU A 539 -20.41 8.51 23.89
CA LEU A 539 -20.22 9.58 22.91
C LEU A 539 -20.11 9.00 21.49
N PRO A 540 -20.15 9.82 20.43
CA PRO A 540 -20.11 9.32 19.05
C PRO A 540 -18.93 8.38 18.74
N ASN A 541 -17.73 8.67 19.24
CA ASN A 541 -16.52 7.86 19.02
C ASN A 541 -16.54 6.47 19.66
N ASN A 542 -17.50 6.20 20.55
CA ASN A 542 -17.67 4.87 21.15
C ASN A 542 -18.35 3.86 20.21
N PHE A 543 -18.87 4.33 19.06
CA PHE A 543 -19.64 3.50 18.12
C PHE A 543 -18.90 3.29 16.80
N MET A 544 -18.87 2.03 16.34
CA MET A 544 -18.34 1.63 15.05
C MET A 544 -19.31 0.69 14.32
N PHE A 545 -19.44 0.89 13.02
CA PHE A 545 -20.24 0.07 12.11
C PHE A 545 -19.32 -0.57 11.07
N ILE A 546 -19.44 -1.88 10.88
CA ILE A 546 -18.58 -2.65 10.00
C ILE A 546 -19.41 -3.34 8.92
N PHE A 547 -18.98 -3.17 7.68
CA PHE A 547 -19.53 -3.83 6.51
C PHE A 547 -18.43 -4.56 5.73
N PRO A 548 -18.68 -5.71 5.09
CA PRO A 548 -17.72 -6.29 4.16
C PRO A 548 -17.42 -5.35 2.98
N ILE A 549 -18.45 -4.69 2.44
CA ILE A 549 -18.37 -3.86 1.23
C ILE A 549 -19.10 -2.54 1.49
N LEU A 550 -18.40 -1.41 1.35
CA LEU A 550 -19.00 -0.07 1.45
C LEU A 550 -19.29 0.59 0.10
N SER A 551 -18.64 0.16 -0.98
CA SER A 551 -18.88 0.71 -2.31
C SER A 551 -20.33 0.49 -2.71
N LYS A 552 -21.06 1.60 -2.96
CA LYS A 552 -22.50 1.61 -3.29
C LYS A 552 -23.38 0.93 -2.22
N ASN A 553 -22.94 0.91 -0.96
CA ASN A 553 -23.72 0.33 0.12
C ASN A 553 -24.86 1.26 0.54
N TYR A 554 -26.07 0.90 0.13
CA TYR A 554 -27.28 1.66 0.40
C TYR A 554 -27.56 1.82 1.91
N LEU A 555 -27.48 0.73 2.68
CA LEU A 555 -27.71 0.73 4.13
C LEU A 555 -26.72 1.65 4.86
N ALA A 556 -25.44 1.64 4.46
CA ALA A 556 -24.42 2.50 5.06
C ALA A 556 -24.72 4.01 4.86
N ASN A 557 -25.17 4.42 3.67
CA ASN A 557 -25.59 5.81 3.41
C ASN A 557 -26.84 6.20 4.23
N ARG A 558 -27.82 5.28 4.36
CA ARG A 558 -29.04 5.51 5.16
C ARG A 558 -28.71 5.66 6.65
N LEU A 559 -27.84 4.79 7.16
CA LEU A 559 -27.33 4.87 8.53
C LEU A 559 -26.56 6.16 8.76
N GLU A 560 -25.63 6.57 7.88
CA GLU A 560 -24.84 7.79 8.04
C GLU A 560 -25.75 9.00 8.33
N SER A 561 -26.74 9.23 7.46
CA SER A 561 -27.67 10.35 7.60
C SER A 561 -28.58 10.23 8.82
N ARG A 562 -29.08 9.02 9.15
CA ARG A 562 -29.95 8.84 10.33
C ARG A 562 -29.20 9.01 11.64
N LEU A 563 -27.99 8.47 11.72
CA LEU A 563 -27.11 8.56 12.88
C LEU A 563 -26.68 10.00 13.12
N GLN A 564 -26.40 10.76 12.05
CA GLN A 564 -26.10 12.18 12.16
C GLN A 564 -27.28 12.94 12.78
N ASP A 565 -28.50 12.70 12.30
CA ASP A 565 -29.71 13.30 12.86
C ASP A 565 -29.95 12.90 14.32
N PHE A 566 -29.74 11.62 14.65
CA PHE A 566 -29.82 11.10 16.01
C PHE A 566 -28.85 11.83 16.95
N TRP A 567 -27.58 12.01 16.55
CA TRP A 567 -26.60 12.71 17.36
C TRP A 567 -26.90 14.20 17.48
N ILE A 568 -27.38 14.87 16.43
CA ILE A 568 -27.85 16.26 16.52
C ILE A 568 -28.94 16.38 17.58
N ASN A 569 -29.92 15.48 17.58
CA ASN A 569 -30.99 15.44 18.58
C ASN A 569 -30.44 15.16 19.99
N LYS A 570 -29.56 14.17 20.14
CA LYS A 570 -28.98 13.80 21.44
C LYS A 570 -28.12 14.93 22.01
N PHE A 571 -27.37 15.65 21.19
CA PHE A 571 -26.58 16.80 21.61
C PHE A 571 -27.43 18.02 21.97
N ASN A 572 -28.69 18.10 21.50
CA ASN A 572 -29.65 19.11 21.91
C ASN A 572 -30.42 18.74 23.19
N ASP A 573 -30.30 17.50 23.67
CA ASP A 573 -30.92 17.04 24.91
C ASP A 573 -30.21 17.64 26.13
N LYS A 574 -30.94 18.43 26.93
CA LYS A 574 -30.37 19.14 28.10
C LYS A 574 -29.77 18.19 29.12
N TYR A 575 -30.42 17.05 29.37
CA TYR A 575 -29.91 16.08 30.33
C TYR A 575 -28.57 15.50 29.86
N TYR A 576 -28.44 15.17 28.58
CA TYR A 576 -27.20 14.66 28.00
C TYR A 576 -26.09 15.74 27.96
N GLN A 577 -26.44 17.00 27.68
CA GLN A 577 -25.50 18.12 27.80
C GLN A 577 -24.92 18.22 29.21
N ASP A 578 -25.79 18.34 30.21
CA ASP A 578 -25.40 18.60 31.60
C ASP A 578 -24.64 17.43 32.24
N ASN A 579 -24.98 16.19 31.89
CA ASN A 579 -24.43 15.01 32.55
C ASN A 579 -23.27 14.34 31.81
N VAL A 580 -23.17 14.51 30.49
CA VAL A 580 -22.18 13.82 29.64
C VAL A 580 -21.25 14.80 28.95
N LEU A 581 -21.79 15.77 28.18
CA LEU A 581 -20.97 16.62 27.31
C LEU A 581 -20.11 17.62 28.09
N THR A 582 -20.66 18.27 29.13
CA THR A 582 -19.92 19.24 29.97
C THR A 582 -18.75 18.62 30.72
N LYS A 583 -18.79 17.30 30.96
CA LYS A 583 -17.72 16.55 31.63
C LYS A 583 -16.66 16.02 30.66
N ASN A 584 -16.92 16.07 29.36
CA ASN A 584 -15.99 15.56 28.35
C ASN A 584 -14.97 16.64 27.94
N THR A 585 -13.70 16.25 27.83
CA THR A 585 -12.60 17.17 27.50
C THR A 585 -12.72 17.80 26.10
N HIS A 586 -13.24 17.06 25.12
CA HIS A 586 -13.36 17.50 23.73
C HIS A 586 -14.65 18.27 23.45
N TRP A 587 -15.78 17.79 24.00
CA TRP A 587 -17.11 18.29 23.67
C TRP A 587 -17.60 19.43 24.55
N LYS A 588 -17.05 19.63 25.76
CA LYS A 588 -17.50 20.66 26.71
C LYS A 588 -17.57 22.07 26.11
N ASP A 589 -16.60 22.43 25.26
CA ASP A 589 -16.50 23.76 24.64
C ASP A 589 -17.19 23.83 23.25
N LYS A 590 -17.82 22.73 22.83
CA LYS A 590 -18.41 22.52 21.49
C LYS A 590 -19.92 22.25 21.53
N ILE A 591 -20.58 22.57 22.64
CA ILE A 591 -22.04 22.43 22.84
C ILE A 591 -22.82 23.58 22.14
N ASN A 592 -22.16 24.37 21.30
CA ASN A 592 -22.75 25.55 20.64
C ASN A 592 -23.39 25.21 19.28
N ASN A 593 -23.92 26.22 18.60
CA ASN A 593 -24.60 26.11 17.31
C ASN A 593 -23.66 25.82 16.10
N ASN A 594 -22.45 25.32 16.34
CA ASN A 594 -21.45 25.03 15.30
C ASN A 594 -21.80 23.79 14.47
N TYR A 595 -21.11 23.65 13.34
CA TYR A 595 -21.21 22.47 12.49
C TYR A 595 -20.30 21.38 13.05
N HIS A 596 -20.90 20.24 13.39
CA HIS A 596 -20.18 19.05 13.81
C HIS A 596 -20.63 17.85 13.00
N LYS A 597 -19.64 17.13 12.43
CA LYS A 597 -19.85 15.85 11.77
C LYS A 597 -19.68 14.75 12.82
N TYR A 598 -20.81 14.26 13.34
CA TYR A 598 -20.84 13.23 14.38
C TYR A 598 -20.64 11.84 13.82
N VAL A 599 -20.82 11.66 12.50
CA VAL A 599 -20.72 10.38 11.81
C VAL A 599 -19.83 10.51 10.58
N TYR A 600 -18.92 9.56 10.40
CA TYR A 600 -18.07 9.47 9.22
C TYR A 600 -18.27 8.13 8.52
N LEU A 601 -18.78 8.20 7.29
CA LEU A 601 -18.75 7.09 6.35
C LEU A 601 -17.43 7.09 5.57
N HIS A 602 -16.53 6.20 5.95
CA HIS A 602 -15.22 6.06 5.32
C HIS A 602 -15.32 5.20 4.05
N LYS A 603 -15.43 5.86 2.89
CA LYS A 603 -15.35 5.20 1.59
C LYS A 603 -13.87 5.11 1.18
N SER A 604 -13.39 3.94 0.75
CA SER A 604 -12.04 3.75 0.16
C SER A 604 -12.13 3.44 -1.34
N ASP A 605 -11.08 3.79 -2.08
CA ASP A 605 -10.84 3.69 -3.53
C ASP A 605 -9.56 2.87 -3.54
N GLU A 606 -9.50 1.97 -4.51
CA GLU A 606 -8.43 1.01 -4.67
C GLU A 606 -7.05 1.69 -4.53
N GLY A 607 -6.28 1.22 -3.55
CA GLY A 607 -4.88 1.60 -3.34
C GLY A 607 -4.59 2.78 -2.41
N LYS A 608 -5.59 3.43 -1.77
CA LYS A 608 -5.33 4.54 -0.82
C LYS A 608 -5.76 4.22 0.63
N SER A 609 -4.88 4.51 1.58
CA SER A 609 -5.15 4.41 3.02
C SER A 609 -6.15 5.47 3.50
N ILE A 610 -7.13 5.07 4.32
CA ILE A 610 -8.07 5.98 4.99
C ILE A 610 -7.39 6.73 6.14
N ASN A 611 -7.62 8.04 6.24
CA ASN A 611 -7.19 8.88 7.35
C ASN A 611 -8.23 8.85 8.49
N LEU A 612 -7.95 8.11 9.56
CA LEU A 612 -8.90 7.95 10.67
C LEU A 612 -8.91 9.13 11.66
N LYS A 613 -7.94 10.07 11.58
CA LYS A 613 -7.88 11.28 12.43
C LYS A 613 -9.10 12.17 12.27
N GLU A 614 -9.60 12.33 11.04
CA GLU A 614 -10.80 13.13 10.76
C GLU A 614 -12.03 12.67 11.54
N SER A 615 -12.06 11.40 11.95
CA SER A 615 -13.17 10.74 12.62
C SER A 615 -12.86 10.32 14.06
N GLU A 616 -11.80 10.85 14.67
CA GLU A 616 -11.37 10.48 16.04
C GLU A 616 -12.48 10.60 17.08
N ASN A 617 -13.29 11.66 16.96
CA ASN A 617 -14.37 11.99 17.89
C ASN A 617 -15.77 11.64 17.35
N ALA A 618 -15.85 10.87 16.27
CA ALA A 618 -17.09 10.59 15.55
C ALA A 618 -17.43 9.09 15.50
N THR A 619 -18.71 8.77 15.30
CA THR A 619 -19.16 7.42 14.94
C THR A 619 -18.58 7.03 13.58
N ARG A 620 -17.95 5.86 13.51
CA ARG A 620 -17.27 5.40 12.29
C ARG A 620 -18.08 4.33 11.57
N ILE A 621 -18.30 4.50 10.28
CA ILE A 621 -18.79 3.44 9.38
C ILE A 621 -17.63 3.03 8.48
N LEU A 622 -17.18 1.79 8.61
CA LEU A 622 -15.94 1.26 8.03
C LEU A 622 -16.19 -0.06 7.29
N SER A 623 -15.31 -0.37 6.33
CA SER A 623 -15.23 -1.72 5.80
C SER A 623 -14.49 -2.65 6.78
N ILE A 624 -14.60 -3.97 6.62
CA ILE A 624 -13.78 -4.93 7.40
C ILE A 624 -12.29 -4.55 7.28
N HIS A 625 -11.81 -4.31 6.05
CA HIS A 625 -10.43 -3.91 5.78
C HIS A 625 -10.02 -2.63 6.51
N SER A 626 -10.88 -1.60 6.49
CA SER A 626 -10.60 -0.30 7.10
C SER A 626 -10.74 -0.29 8.63
N SER A 627 -11.48 -1.25 9.20
CA SER A 627 -11.65 -1.40 10.66
C SER A 627 -10.51 -2.15 11.33
N LYS A 628 -9.67 -2.87 10.55
CA LYS A 628 -8.50 -3.55 11.06
C LYS A 628 -7.56 -2.56 11.79
N GLY A 629 -6.92 -3.03 12.85
CA GLY A 629 -6.08 -2.21 13.74
C GLY A 629 -6.85 -1.28 14.69
N ASN A 630 -8.11 -0.96 14.43
CA ASN A 630 -8.94 -0.08 15.28
C ASN A 630 -9.94 -0.89 16.12
N GLY A 631 -10.48 -0.32 17.19
CA GLY A 631 -11.55 -0.93 17.98
C GLY A 631 -12.34 0.10 18.79
N SER A 632 -13.62 -0.21 19.02
CA SER A 632 -14.59 0.67 19.69
C SER A 632 -15.32 -0.07 20.80
N GLU A 633 -15.90 0.67 21.75
CA GLU A 633 -16.69 0.12 22.84
C GLU A 633 -17.87 -0.70 22.28
N VAL A 634 -18.66 -0.10 21.38
CA VAL A 634 -19.82 -0.74 20.74
C VAL A 634 -19.57 -0.91 19.24
N VAL A 635 -19.76 -2.13 18.75
CA VAL A 635 -19.58 -2.47 17.32
C VAL A 635 -20.85 -3.10 16.76
N PHE A 636 -21.29 -2.61 15.61
CA PHE A 636 -22.35 -3.18 14.79
C PHE A 636 -21.76 -3.81 13.52
N VAL A 637 -22.15 -5.03 13.19
CA VAL A 637 -21.67 -5.76 12.02
C VAL A 637 -22.84 -6.16 11.13
N PHE A 638 -22.79 -5.77 9.85
CA PHE A 638 -23.87 -5.98 8.88
C PHE A 638 -23.37 -6.52 7.55
N GLY A 639 -24.22 -7.28 6.87
CA GLY A 639 -23.95 -7.79 5.52
C GLY A 639 -22.94 -8.94 5.45
N LEU A 640 -22.67 -9.61 6.58
CA LEU A 640 -21.89 -10.85 6.60
C LEU A 640 -22.71 -11.98 5.96
N THR A 641 -22.22 -12.49 4.83
CA THR A 641 -22.76 -13.64 4.10
C THR A 641 -21.59 -14.39 3.47
N GLU A 642 -21.76 -15.66 3.14
CA GLU A 642 -20.75 -16.43 2.40
C GLU A 642 -20.36 -15.70 1.10
N TYR A 643 -21.36 -15.14 0.39
CA TYR A 643 -21.15 -14.38 -0.84
C TYR A 643 -20.31 -13.11 -0.63
N SER A 644 -20.62 -12.30 0.38
CA SER A 644 -19.92 -11.04 0.62
C SER A 644 -18.47 -11.24 1.05
N LEU A 645 -18.17 -12.32 1.78
CA LEU A 645 -16.79 -12.68 2.12
C LEU A 645 -16.04 -13.32 0.95
N LYS A 646 -16.70 -14.16 0.13
CA LYS A 646 -16.12 -14.75 -1.09
C LYS A 646 -15.67 -13.72 -2.12
N LYS A 647 -16.27 -12.52 -2.15
CA LYS A 647 -15.77 -11.45 -3.04
C LYS A 647 -14.33 -11.03 -2.76
N PHE A 648 -13.82 -11.29 -1.57
CA PHE A 648 -12.44 -10.97 -1.19
C PHE A 648 -11.58 -12.23 -1.03
N SER A 649 -12.20 -13.34 -0.60
CA SER A 649 -11.50 -14.59 -0.33
C SER A 649 -11.48 -15.57 -1.52
N ASN A 650 -12.25 -15.32 -2.58
CA ASN A 650 -12.56 -16.21 -3.71
C ASN A 650 -13.30 -17.51 -3.33
N ASN A 651 -12.91 -18.18 -2.25
CA ASN A 651 -13.46 -19.44 -1.75
C ASN A 651 -13.94 -19.32 -0.29
N LYS A 652 -14.86 -20.21 0.14
CA LYS A 652 -15.24 -20.30 1.57
C LYS A 652 -14.22 -21.12 2.34
N ASN A 653 -14.16 -20.90 3.65
CA ASN A 653 -13.36 -21.70 4.57
C ASN A 653 -11.87 -21.76 4.17
N ASN A 654 -11.33 -20.70 3.58
CA ASN A 654 -9.90 -20.48 3.49
C ASN A 654 -9.45 -19.43 4.52
N LEU A 655 -8.14 -19.19 4.60
CA LEU A 655 -7.57 -18.31 5.62
C LEU A 655 -8.14 -16.89 5.51
N VAL A 656 -8.30 -16.35 4.30
CA VAL A 656 -8.83 -15.00 4.08
C VAL A 656 -10.29 -14.92 4.52
N TYR A 657 -11.12 -15.90 4.16
CA TYR A 657 -12.53 -15.96 4.51
C TYR A 657 -12.74 -15.96 6.04
N ASP A 658 -12.03 -16.85 6.75
CA ASP A 658 -12.14 -16.93 8.21
C ASP A 658 -11.47 -15.72 8.89
N SER A 659 -10.43 -15.13 8.29
CA SER A 659 -9.81 -13.87 8.78
C SER A 659 -10.75 -12.68 8.67
N LEU A 660 -11.51 -12.54 7.58
CA LEU A 660 -12.50 -11.46 7.43
C LEU A 660 -13.58 -11.54 8.49
N LEU A 661 -14.09 -12.74 8.75
CA LEU A 661 -15.06 -13.00 9.81
C LEU A 661 -14.45 -12.69 11.19
N HIS A 662 -13.25 -13.21 11.47
CA HIS A 662 -12.55 -12.99 12.73
C HIS A 662 -12.24 -11.51 13.00
N VAL A 663 -11.78 -10.76 12.00
CA VAL A 663 -11.54 -9.31 12.13
C VAL A 663 -12.83 -8.59 12.49
N ALA A 664 -13.95 -8.88 11.81
CA ALA A 664 -15.24 -8.24 12.06
C ALA A 664 -15.76 -8.49 13.49
N LEU A 665 -15.53 -9.70 14.03
CA LEU A 665 -15.99 -10.13 15.35
C LEU A 665 -15.06 -9.76 16.52
N THR A 666 -13.93 -9.10 16.26
CA THR A 666 -12.93 -8.77 17.28
C THR A 666 -12.67 -7.28 17.42
N ARG A 667 -13.47 -6.40 16.80
CA ARG A 667 -13.27 -4.94 16.91
C ARG A 667 -13.86 -4.33 18.19
N GLN A 668 -14.80 -5.02 18.83
CA GLN A 668 -15.48 -4.56 20.04
C GLN A 668 -14.59 -4.62 21.28
N LYS A 669 -14.83 -3.71 22.21
CA LYS A 669 -14.28 -3.75 23.57
C LYS A 669 -15.33 -4.12 24.62
N LYS A 670 -16.62 -3.82 24.36
CA LYS A 670 -17.74 -3.99 25.28
C LYS A 670 -18.92 -4.74 24.69
N SER A 671 -19.52 -4.21 23.61
CA SER A 671 -20.77 -4.75 23.05
C SER A 671 -20.65 -5.03 21.56
N LEU A 672 -21.22 -6.16 21.11
CA LEU A 672 -21.23 -6.57 19.70
C LEU A 672 -22.66 -6.86 19.22
N TYR A 673 -23.10 -6.15 18.19
CA TYR A 673 -24.40 -6.36 17.55
C TYR A 673 -24.19 -6.91 16.14
N ILE A 674 -24.83 -8.02 15.80
CA ILE A 674 -24.63 -8.71 14.52
C ILE A 674 -25.99 -8.91 13.83
N GLY A 675 -26.17 -8.28 12.68
CA GLY A 675 -27.30 -8.55 11.79
C GLY A 675 -26.93 -9.65 10.79
N ILE A 676 -27.58 -10.81 10.87
CA ILE A 676 -27.32 -11.98 10.01
C ILE A 676 -28.48 -12.24 9.05
N VAL A 677 -28.17 -12.70 7.83
CA VAL A 677 -29.20 -13.05 6.84
C VAL A 677 -29.48 -14.55 6.91
N ASN A 678 -30.74 -14.95 7.07
CA ASN A 678 -31.15 -16.36 7.07
C ASN A 678 -31.29 -16.90 5.63
N ASN A 679 -30.16 -17.10 4.97
CA ASN A 679 -30.07 -17.66 3.61
C ASN A 679 -29.55 -19.11 3.60
N GLY A 680 -29.36 -19.72 4.78
CA GLY A 680 -28.81 -21.06 4.94
C GLY A 680 -27.33 -21.22 4.56
N ASP A 681 -26.59 -20.11 4.38
CA ASP A 681 -25.19 -20.16 3.98
C ASP A 681 -24.22 -20.55 5.13
N ASP A 682 -22.94 -20.70 4.82
CA ASP A 682 -21.91 -21.04 5.81
C ASP A 682 -21.86 -20.07 7.00
N ILE A 683 -22.08 -18.77 6.77
CA ILE A 683 -22.09 -17.77 7.84
C ILE A 683 -23.30 -17.96 8.74
N TYR A 684 -24.51 -18.05 8.19
CA TYR A 684 -25.71 -18.29 9.00
C TYR A 684 -25.56 -19.56 9.85
N ASN A 685 -25.07 -20.64 9.26
CA ASN A 685 -24.86 -21.91 9.96
C ASN A 685 -23.85 -21.80 11.12
N LYS A 686 -22.79 -20.99 10.99
CA LYS A 686 -21.84 -20.70 12.09
C LYS A 686 -22.52 -19.98 13.27
N PHE A 687 -23.55 -19.16 12.99
CA PHE A 687 -24.32 -18.44 14.01
C PHE A 687 -25.56 -19.18 14.52
N ASN A 688 -26.12 -20.13 13.77
CA ASN A 688 -27.39 -20.83 14.09
C ASN A 688 -27.38 -21.63 15.40
N LYS A 689 -26.22 -21.82 16.02
CA LYS A 689 -26.06 -22.43 17.35
C LYS A 689 -26.24 -21.45 18.52
N PHE A 690 -26.39 -20.16 18.24
CA PHE A 690 -26.66 -19.13 19.25
C PHE A 690 -28.14 -18.70 19.18
N ASP A 691 -28.61 -18.01 20.23
CA ASP A 691 -29.95 -17.41 20.21
C ASP A 691 -30.02 -16.32 19.13
N ILE A 692 -30.77 -16.61 18.07
CA ILE A 692 -31.04 -15.69 16.96
C ILE A 692 -32.51 -15.26 17.02
N GLU A 693 -32.76 -13.94 16.97
CA GLU A 693 -34.09 -13.38 16.75
C GLU A 693 -34.50 -13.61 15.27
N LYS A 694 -35.53 -14.44 14.98
CA LYS A 694 -35.87 -14.96 13.64
C LYS A 694 -36.81 -14.10 12.78
N ASP A 695 -36.69 -14.23 11.44
CA ASP A 695 -37.51 -13.68 10.35
C ASP A 695 -37.72 -14.75 9.22
N ILE A 696 -38.94 -14.94 8.71
CA ILE A 696 -39.39 -16.23 8.11
C ILE A 696 -39.48 -16.28 6.56
N ASP A 697 -39.23 -15.21 5.79
CA ASP A 697 -39.61 -15.15 4.36
C ASP A 697 -38.46 -14.96 3.32
N ILE A 698 -37.59 -15.95 3.04
CA ILE A 698 -36.42 -15.75 2.11
C ILE A 698 -36.30 -16.76 0.93
N GLN A 699 -36.19 -16.25 -0.31
CA GLN A 699 -35.94 -16.98 -1.58
C GLN A 699 -34.55 -16.63 -2.20
N PRO A 700 -33.79 -17.59 -2.76
CA PRO A 700 -32.54 -17.31 -3.51
C PRO A 700 -32.76 -16.51 -4.80
N ARG A 701 -31.99 -15.43 -5.03
CA ARG A 701 -32.11 -14.55 -6.22
C ARG A 701 -31.01 -14.81 -7.26
N ILE A 702 -31.38 -15.22 -8.48
CA ILE A 702 -30.46 -15.41 -9.62
C ILE A 702 -30.27 -14.16 -10.50
N GLU A 703 -30.91 -13.05 -10.13
CA GLU A 703 -30.97 -11.79 -10.90
C GLU A 703 -29.61 -11.13 -11.14
N ASP A 704 -28.59 -11.52 -10.38
CA ASP A 704 -27.22 -11.02 -10.50
C ASP A 704 -26.43 -11.65 -11.66
N ILE A 705 -26.98 -12.70 -12.29
CA ILE A 705 -26.42 -13.32 -13.50
C ILE A 705 -27.07 -12.66 -14.72
N LYS A 706 -26.36 -11.70 -15.33
CA LYS A 706 -26.87 -10.90 -16.45
C LYS A 706 -26.02 -11.07 -17.70
N ILE A 707 -26.59 -10.86 -18.88
CA ILE A 707 -25.86 -10.78 -20.15
C ILE A 707 -24.88 -9.60 -20.22
N HIS A 708 -25.10 -8.55 -19.43
CA HIS A 708 -24.37 -7.28 -19.52
C HIS A 708 -23.08 -7.31 -18.70
N ASN A 709 -21.95 -7.13 -19.37
CA ASN A 709 -20.61 -7.04 -18.80
C ASN A 709 -20.03 -5.65 -19.03
N LYS A 710 -19.46 -5.04 -17.99
CA LYS A 710 -18.78 -3.75 -18.11
C LYS A 710 -17.37 -3.95 -18.61
N TYR A 711 -16.95 -3.16 -19.59
CA TYR A 711 -15.61 -3.26 -20.16
C TYR A 711 -14.50 -3.03 -19.13
N GLN A 712 -14.72 -2.12 -18.18
CA GLN A 712 -13.79 -1.87 -17.08
C GLN A 712 -13.42 -3.14 -16.31
N LYS A 713 -14.39 -4.02 -16.03
CA LYS A 713 -14.12 -5.27 -15.31
C LYS A 713 -13.14 -6.19 -16.05
N ILE A 714 -13.17 -6.14 -17.39
CA ILE A 714 -12.26 -6.91 -18.24
C ILE A 714 -10.86 -6.33 -18.14
N ILE A 715 -10.73 -5.00 -18.20
CA ILE A 715 -9.46 -4.29 -18.03
C ILE A 715 -8.86 -4.60 -16.64
N ASP A 716 -9.66 -4.48 -15.58
CA ASP A 716 -9.23 -4.76 -14.20
C ASP A 716 -8.77 -6.22 -14.06
N TYR A 717 -9.50 -7.17 -14.65
CA TYR A 717 -9.10 -8.58 -14.70
C TYR A 717 -7.76 -8.79 -15.43
N SER A 718 -7.54 -8.07 -16.53
CA SER A 718 -6.32 -8.16 -17.34
C SER A 718 -5.09 -7.69 -16.56
N ILE A 719 -5.23 -6.61 -15.79
CA ILE A 719 -4.14 -6.01 -15.00
C ILE A 719 -3.80 -6.88 -13.80
N ASN A 720 -4.82 -7.46 -13.16
CA ASN A 720 -4.66 -8.27 -11.96
C ASN A 720 -4.21 -9.71 -12.23
N THR A 721 -4.18 -10.15 -13.49
CA THR A 721 -3.73 -11.49 -13.87
C THR A 721 -2.29 -11.41 -14.40
N ASN A 722 -1.30 -11.85 -13.62
CA ASN A 722 0.13 -11.69 -13.91
C ASN A 722 0.54 -12.16 -15.32
N ASP A 723 0.02 -13.29 -15.79
CA ASP A 723 0.36 -13.83 -17.11
C ASP A 723 -0.19 -12.94 -18.24
N ILE A 724 -1.44 -12.50 -18.12
CA ILE A 724 -2.09 -11.59 -19.08
C ILE A 724 -1.41 -10.23 -19.07
N PHE A 725 -1.11 -9.70 -17.88
CA PHE A 725 -0.41 -8.42 -17.73
C PHE A 725 0.96 -8.48 -18.39
N SER A 726 1.80 -9.47 -18.03
CA SER A 726 3.18 -9.58 -18.53
C SER A 726 3.19 -9.70 -20.04
N TYR A 727 2.24 -10.44 -20.59
CA TYR A 727 2.05 -10.58 -22.03
C TYR A 727 1.69 -9.25 -22.71
N ILE A 728 0.67 -8.54 -22.21
CA ILE A 728 0.26 -7.26 -22.81
C ILE A 728 1.37 -6.21 -22.68
N ASP A 729 2.08 -6.19 -21.55
CA ASP A 729 3.20 -5.30 -21.30
C ASP A 729 4.34 -5.54 -22.31
N GLU A 730 4.72 -6.80 -22.54
CA GLU A 730 5.78 -7.16 -23.51
C GLU A 730 5.42 -6.87 -24.96
N GLN A 731 4.18 -7.11 -25.37
CA GLN A 731 3.78 -6.96 -26.77
C GLN A 731 3.38 -5.53 -27.13
N TYR A 732 2.67 -4.83 -26.24
CA TYR A 732 2.02 -3.55 -26.58
C TYR A 732 2.60 -2.34 -25.86
N ILE A 733 3.33 -2.50 -24.75
CA ILE A 733 3.79 -1.37 -23.92
C ILE A 733 5.31 -1.18 -24.02
N LYS A 734 6.10 -2.19 -23.65
CA LYS A 734 7.58 -2.12 -23.66
C LYS A 734 8.16 -1.67 -25.00
N PRO A 735 7.71 -2.16 -26.17
CA PRO A 735 8.32 -1.79 -27.46
C PRO A 735 8.16 -0.31 -27.81
N TYR A 736 7.17 0.37 -27.22
CA TYR A 736 6.81 1.76 -27.55
C TYR A 736 7.22 2.78 -26.47
N ASN A 737 7.74 2.31 -25.33
CA ASN A 737 8.25 3.13 -24.24
C ASN A 737 7.29 4.25 -23.77
N TYR A 738 6.00 3.96 -23.62
CA TYR A 738 5.00 4.96 -23.23
C TYR A 738 5.28 5.64 -21.88
N GLU A 739 6.10 5.06 -21.01
CA GLU A 739 6.52 5.67 -19.74
C GLU A 739 7.21 7.03 -19.91
N SER A 740 7.89 7.27 -21.03
CA SER A 740 8.52 8.57 -21.29
C SER A 740 7.50 9.70 -21.47
N LEU A 741 6.20 9.38 -21.56
CA LEU A 741 5.12 10.35 -21.68
C LEU A 741 4.58 10.80 -20.31
N ILE A 742 5.01 10.19 -19.20
CA ILE A 742 4.59 10.60 -17.86
C ILE A 742 5.12 12.03 -17.60
N PRO A 743 4.25 13.00 -17.24
CA PRO A 743 4.68 14.36 -16.92
C PRO A 743 5.60 14.40 -15.70
N ASN A 744 6.69 15.17 -15.78
CA ASN A 744 7.54 15.45 -14.61
C ASN A 744 6.85 16.50 -13.72
N THR A 745 6.32 16.10 -12.57
CA THR A 745 5.75 17.02 -11.57
C THR A 745 6.47 16.93 -10.23
N ASP A 746 7.08 18.03 -9.77
CA ASP A 746 7.91 18.09 -8.55
C ASP A 746 7.12 18.20 -7.23
N LYS A 747 5.79 18.05 -7.22
CA LYS A 747 5.00 18.15 -5.97
C LYS A 747 3.88 17.11 -5.90
N ASN A 748 4.16 16.01 -5.20
CA ASN A 748 3.15 15.05 -4.75
C ASN A 748 2.39 15.62 -3.54
N ILE A 749 1.46 16.55 -3.77
CA ILE A 749 0.48 16.90 -2.74
C ILE A 749 -0.64 15.87 -2.84
N ILE A 750 -0.51 14.78 -2.07
CA ILE A 750 -1.55 13.78 -1.88
C ILE A 750 -2.72 14.48 -1.19
N ILE A 751 -3.80 14.73 -1.93
CA ILE A 751 -4.98 15.43 -1.41
C ILE A 751 -6.01 14.40 -0.93
N ASP A 752 -6.49 14.64 0.29
CA ASP A 752 -7.41 13.81 1.06
C ASP A 752 -8.78 13.68 0.40
N TRP A 753 -9.44 12.57 0.72
CA TRP A 753 -10.60 12.00 0.05
C TRP A 753 -11.79 12.93 -0.15
N GLY A 754 -12.03 13.88 0.76
CA GLY A 754 -13.09 14.88 0.66
C GLY A 754 -12.98 15.82 -0.54
N HIS A 755 -11.80 15.93 -1.17
CA HIS A 755 -11.55 16.88 -2.27
C HIS A 755 -11.35 16.22 -3.64
N HIS A 756 -11.23 14.89 -3.73
CA HIS A 756 -11.10 14.21 -5.03
C HIS A 756 -12.41 14.25 -5.83
N ILE A 757 -13.55 14.10 -5.14
CA ILE A 757 -14.88 14.23 -5.74
C ILE A 757 -15.03 15.61 -6.42
N ILE A 758 -14.63 16.68 -5.70
CA ILE A 758 -14.62 18.05 -6.22
C ILE A 758 -13.69 18.12 -7.43
N ARG A 759 -12.43 17.70 -7.30
CA ARG A 759 -11.44 17.75 -8.38
C ARG A 759 -11.91 17.04 -9.64
N TYR A 760 -12.42 15.82 -9.50
CA TYR A 760 -12.89 15.01 -10.62
C TYR A 760 -14.11 15.65 -11.30
N TYR A 761 -15.15 16.02 -10.54
CA TYR A 761 -16.35 16.62 -11.13
C TYR A 761 -16.07 18.00 -11.74
N VAL A 762 -15.23 18.82 -11.12
CA VAL A 762 -14.79 20.12 -11.66
C VAL A 762 -14.00 19.90 -12.94
N PHE A 763 -13.01 19.00 -12.93
CA PHE A 763 -12.21 18.69 -14.11
C PHE A 763 -13.09 18.23 -15.27
N LEU A 764 -13.97 17.28 -15.00
CA LEU A 764 -14.90 16.71 -15.97
C LEU A 764 -15.89 17.75 -16.51
N TYR A 765 -16.41 18.62 -15.64
CA TYR A 765 -17.32 19.68 -16.05
C TYR A 765 -16.64 20.69 -16.98
N TYR A 766 -15.44 21.15 -16.63
CA TYR A 766 -14.76 22.19 -17.43
C TYR A 766 -14.30 21.68 -18.80
N ILE A 767 -13.88 20.42 -18.91
CA ILE A 767 -13.61 19.82 -20.22
C ILE A 767 -14.90 19.81 -21.07
N LYS A 768 -16.04 19.40 -20.48
CA LYS A 768 -17.34 19.42 -21.17
C LYS A 768 -17.79 20.83 -21.53
N PHE A 769 -17.63 21.79 -20.62
CA PHE A 769 -17.96 23.20 -20.82
C PHE A 769 -17.20 23.75 -22.02
N ASN A 770 -15.89 23.54 -22.07
CA ASN A 770 -15.05 24.03 -23.16
C ASN A 770 -15.43 23.39 -24.50
N ILE A 771 -15.65 22.07 -24.54
CA ILE A 771 -16.00 21.36 -25.77
C ILE A 771 -17.40 21.75 -26.25
N TYR A 772 -18.40 21.70 -25.37
CA TYR A 772 -19.80 21.98 -25.75
C TYR A 772 -20.00 23.42 -26.23
N ASN A 773 -19.31 24.38 -25.61
CA ASN A 773 -19.50 25.80 -25.94
C ASN A 773 -18.72 26.27 -27.16
N ASN A 774 -17.70 25.51 -27.61
CA ASN A 774 -16.77 25.96 -28.64
C ASN A 774 -16.55 24.95 -29.78
N GLU A 775 -17.17 23.77 -29.75
CA GLU A 775 -17.06 22.73 -30.80
C GLU A 775 -18.40 22.35 -31.42
N VAL A 776 -18.34 21.67 -32.57
CA VAL A 776 -19.53 21.10 -33.23
C VAL A 776 -19.94 19.81 -32.52
N ILE A 777 -21.06 19.87 -31.82
CA ILE A 777 -21.65 18.72 -31.12
C ILE A 777 -22.59 17.97 -32.07
N GLU A 778 -22.42 16.65 -32.16
CA GLU A 778 -23.25 15.84 -33.06
C GLU A 778 -24.68 15.70 -32.52
N ASN A 779 -25.59 16.52 -33.08
CA ASN A 779 -27.00 16.65 -32.65
C ASN A 779 -27.87 15.37 -32.76
N LYS A 780 -27.35 14.27 -33.31
CA LYS A 780 -28.08 12.99 -33.46
C LYS A 780 -27.85 12.01 -32.30
N CYS A 781 -26.94 12.29 -31.37
CA CYS A 781 -26.70 11.42 -30.23
C CYS A 781 -27.66 11.73 -29.05
N ASN A 782 -28.47 10.74 -28.67
CA ASN A 782 -29.39 10.76 -27.52
C ASN A 782 -28.76 11.31 -26.20
N PRO A 783 -27.47 11.09 -25.87
CA PRO A 783 -26.92 11.45 -24.55
C PRO A 783 -26.54 12.93 -24.31
N VAL A 784 -26.10 13.68 -25.33
CA VAL A 784 -25.91 15.14 -25.19
C VAL A 784 -27.26 15.82 -24.97
N LYS A 785 -28.27 15.39 -25.74
CA LYS A 785 -29.66 15.77 -25.49
C LYS A 785 -30.09 15.34 -24.09
N GLN A 786 -29.63 14.21 -23.55
CA GLN A 786 -29.91 13.80 -22.17
C GLN A 786 -29.25 14.71 -21.14
N PHE A 787 -27.96 15.06 -21.25
CA PHE A 787 -27.33 15.98 -20.28
C PHE A 787 -27.96 17.37 -20.33
N ILE A 788 -28.16 17.93 -21.53
CA ILE A 788 -28.85 19.21 -21.70
C ILE A 788 -30.32 19.12 -21.29
N ALA A 789 -31.00 18.00 -21.54
CA ALA A 789 -32.36 17.77 -21.05
C ALA A 789 -32.40 17.64 -19.53
N ILE A 790 -31.40 17.01 -18.90
CA ILE A 790 -31.26 16.94 -17.45
C ILE A 790 -31.10 18.36 -16.90
N LEU A 791 -30.19 19.17 -17.47
CA LEU A 791 -30.04 20.58 -17.08
C LEU A 791 -31.32 21.38 -17.30
N ASN A 792 -31.98 21.22 -18.45
CA ASN A 792 -33.24 21.89 -18.76
C ASN A 792 -34.33 21.49 -17.76
N LYS A 793 -34.46 20.20 -17.43
CA LYS A 793 -35.40 19.71 -16.43
C LYS A 793 -35.06 20.27 -15.05
N ILE A 794 -33.80 20.23 -14.61
CA ILE A 794 -33.34 20.84 -13.35
C ILE A 794 -33.73 22.32 -13.31
N SER A 795 -33.55 23.05 -14.42
CA SER A 795 -33.91 24.46 -14.51
C SER A 795 -35.42 24.72 -14.42
N LYS A 796 -36.26 23.74 -14.77
CA LYS A 796 -37.72 23.85 -14.77
C LYS A 796 -38.38 23.38 -13.47
N LEU A 797 -37.63 22.78 -12.54
CA LEU A 797 -38.17 22.40 -11.23
C LEU A 797 -38.58 23.67 -10.49
N GLU A 798 -39.84 23.73 -10.09
CA GLU A 798 -40.50 24.93 -9.57
C GLU A 798 -40.25 25.10 -8.08
N GLU A 799 -40.13 23.99 -7.36
CA GLU A 799 -40.04 23.95 -5.90
C GLU A 799 -38.74 23.29 -5.43
N ILE A 800 -38.18 23.83 -4.34
CA ILE A 800 -37.08 23.22 -3.60
C ILE A 800 -37.62 22.92 -2.21
N SER A 801 -37.83 21.65 -1.91
CA SER A 801 -38.52 21.20 -0.71
C SER A 801 -37.54 20.54 0.26
N THR A 802 -37.80 20.73 1.55
CA THR A 802 -36.95 20.21 2.61
C THR A 802 -37.69 19.13 3.39
N TYR A 803 -37.03 17.99 3.59
CA TYR A 803 -37.63 16.83 4.24
C TYR A 803 -36.74 16.32 5.37
N LEU A 804 -37.36 15.83 6.43
CA LEU A 804 -36.66 15.04 7.45
C LEU A 804 -36.33 13.65 6.90
N HIS A 805 -35.51 12.89 7.63
CA HIS A 805 -34.92 11.63 7.14
C HIS A 805 -35.95 10.67 6.52
N LYS A 806 -37.03 10.34 7.23
CA LYS A 806 -38.04 9.40 6.72
C LYS A 806 -38.69 9.91 5.42
N ASP A 807 -39.28 11.10 5.46
CA ASP A 807 -40.02 11.68 4.34
C ASP A 807 -39.12 11.93 3.11
N TYR A 808 -37.85 12.25 3.32
CA TYR A 808 -36.88 12.48 2.26
C TYR A 808 -36.68 11.23 1.40
N TYR A 809 -36.49 10.06 2.03
CA TYR A 809 -36.25 8.82 1.30
C TYR A 809 -37.54 8.24 0.70
N GLU A 810 -38.69 8.43 1.37
CA GLU A 810 -40.00 8.14 0.78
C GLU A 810 -40.21 8.94 -0.51
N TYR A 811 -39.93 10.25 -0.47
CA TYR A 811 -40.04 11.12 -1.63
C TYR A 811 -39.13 10.66 -2.80
N ILE A 812 -37.86 10.36 -2.53
CA ILE A 812 -36.92 9.90 -3.57
C ILE A 812 -37.35 8.58 -4.16
N LYS A 813 -37.89 7.66 -3.35
CA LYS A 813 -38.40 6.37 -3.82
C LYS A 813 -39.54 6.58 -4.82
N GLU A 814 -40.53 7.37 -4.43
CA GLU A 814 -41.71 7.64 -5.25
C GLU A 814 -41.35 8.37 -6.55
N ASN A 815 -40.41 9.33 -6.49
CA ASN A 815 -40.19 10.26 -7.61
C ASN A 815 -38.94 9.95 -8.45
N PHE A 816 -37.93 9.27 -7.89
CA PHE A 816 -36.63 9.07 -8.55
C PHE A 816 -36.19 7.61 -8.66
N CYS A 817 -36.94 6.62 -8.19
CA CYS A 817 -36.56 5.20 -8.39
C CYS A 817 -37.20 4.55 -9.63
N ASN A 818 -38.33 5.07 -10.13
CA ASN A 818 -38.98 4.61 -11.36
C ASN A 818 -38.76 5.60 -12.53
N ILE A 819 -38.49 5.08 -13.74
CA ILE A 819 -38.23 5.88 -14.96
C ILE A 819 -39.42 6.78 -15.31
N ASP A 820 -40.64 6.26 -15.18
CA ASP A 820 -41.85 7.02 -15.48
C ASP A 820 -42.05 8.16 -14.49
N ASN A 821 -41.76 7.92 -13.21
CA ASN A 821 -41.90 8.93 -12.14
C ASN A 821 -40.79 10.01 -12.21
N LYS A 822 -39.57 9.66 -12.64
CA LYS A 822 -38.45 10.61 -12.84
C LYS A 822 -38.78 11.74 -13.83
N ASN A 823 -39.72 11.51 -14.74
CA ASN A 823 -40.15 12.52 -15.70
C ASN A 823 -41.23 13.45 -15.15
N ASN A 824 -41.93 13.05 -14.09
CA ASN A 824 -43.04 13.78 -13.47
C ASN A 824 -42.65 14.53 -12.18
N ALA A 825 -41.46 14.28 -11.62
CA ALA A 825 -40.97 14.98 -10.44
C ALA A 825 -40.93 16.51 -10.65
N LYS A 826 -41.53 17.27 -9.73
CA LYS A 826 -41.68 18.73 -9.81
C LYS A 826 -40.73 19.53 -8.91
N GLU A 827 -40.11 18.88 -7.94
CA GLU A 827 -39.32 19.52 -6.89
C GLU A 827 -37.93 18.89 -6.72
N ILE A 828 -37.02 19.66 -6.12
CA ILE A 828 -35.69 19.22 -5.69
C ILE A 828 -35.72 18.97 -4.18
N PRO A 829 -35.63 17.71 -3.71
CA PRO A 829 -35.66 17.42 -2.28
C PRO A 829 -34.29 17.65 -1.63
N ILE A 830 -34.29 18.26 -0.46
CA ILE A 830 -33.12 18.47 0.40
C ILE A 830 -33.38 17.81 1.75
N LEU A 831 -32.49 16.90 2.16
CA LEU A 831 -32.53 16.33 3.49
C LEU A 831 -32.12 17.38 4.52
N ILE A 832 -32.94 17.56 5.54
CA ILE A 832 -32.66 18.42 6.69
C ILE A 832 -32.60 17.60 7.98
N PHE A 833 -31.97 18.20 8.99
CA PHE A 833 -31.82 17.62 10.32
C PHE A 833 -32.63 18.42 11.33
N HIS A 834 -32.95 17.80 12.47
CA HIS A 834 -33.60 18.45 13.61
C HIS A 834 -32.66 19.45 14.33
N ALA A 835 -32.21 20.45 13.59
CA ALA A 835 -31.31 21.50 14.05
C ALA A 835 -32.09 22.81 14.26
N ASN A 836 -31.74 23.55 15.32
CA ASN A 836 -32.36 24.86 15.58
C ASN A 836 -31.99 25.88 14.49
N GLU A 837 -32.78 26.96 14.36
CA GLU A 837 -32.57 27.98 13.31
C GLU A 837 -31.21 28.69 13.40
N LYS A 838 -30.62 28.73 14.59
CA LYS A 838 -29.33 29.36 14.88
C LYS A 838 -28.13 28.47 14.52
N THR A 839 -28.35 27.19 14.17
CA THR A 839 -27.27 26.24 13.83
C THR A 839 -26.64 26.51 12.47
N LYS A 840 -25.34 26.17 12.34
CA LYS A 840 -24.66 26.12 11.04
C LYS A 840 -25.35 25.17 10.04
N TYR A 841 -26.00 24.09 10.49
CA TYR A 841 -26.79 23.22 9.62
C TYR A 841 -27.95 23.96 8.93
N ASN A 842 -28.67 24.82 9.65
CA ASN A 842 -29.73 25.63 9.06
C ASN A 842 -29.16 26.71 8.12
N LYS A 843 -28.04 27.37 8.49
CA LYS A 843 -27.31 28.28 7.58
C LYS A 843 -26.92 27.57 6.28
N TYR A 844 -26.37 26.36 6.37
CA TYR A 844 -25.92 25.59 5.21
C TYR A 844 -27.08 25.08 4.37
N LYS A 845 -28.20 24.67 4.98
CA LYS A 845 -29.45 24.38 4.25
C LYS A 845 -29.85 25.56 3.36
N THR A 846 -29.97 26.76 3.95
CA THR A 846 -30.34 27.97 3.20
C THR A 846 -29.31 28.29 2.12
N THR A 847 -28.02 28.14 2.44
CA THR A 847 -26.93 28.34 1.48
C THR A 847 -27.03 27.38 0.29
N ILE A 848 -27.32 26.09 0.51
CA ILE A 848 -27.54 25.10 -0.55
C ILE A 848 -28.70 25.53 -1.46
N ILE A 849 -29.84 25.89 -0.87
CA ILE A 849 -31.03 26.34 -1.62
C ILE A 849 -30.67 27.53 -2.51
N ASP A 850 -29.98 28.53 -1.97
CA ASP A 850 -29.58 29.72 -2.73
C ASP A 850 -28.63 29.38 -3.88
N PHE A 851 -27.67 28.47 -3.67
CA PHE A 851 -26.81 27.98 -4.75
C PHE A 851 -27.59 27.22 -5.82
N ILE A 852 -28.56 26.38 -5.45
CA ILE A 852 -29.43 25.67 -6.40
C ILE A 852 -30.20 26.68 -7.27
N LEU A 853 -30.80 27.69 -6.65
CA LEU A 853 -31.52 28.76 -7.37
C LEU A 853 -30.59 29.53 -8.32
N CYS A 854 -29.37 29.83 -7.87
CA CYS A 854 -28.36 30.49 -8.70
C CYS A 854 -27.95 29.62 -9.91
N ILE A 855 -27.70 28.33 -9.68
CA ILE A 855 -27.41 27.34 -10.73
C ILE A 855 -28.56 27.25 -11.73
N GLN A 856 -29.82 27.14 -11.26
CA GLN A 856 -30.99 27.12 -12.14
C GLN A 856 -31.08 28.40 -13.00
N LYS A 857 -30.85 29.58 -12.43
CA LYS A 857 -30.82 30.85 -13.16
C LYS A 857 -29.73 30.85 -14.24
N LYS A 858 -28.53 30.40 -13.92
CA LYS A 858 -27.40 30.29 -14.87
C LYS A 858 -27.68 29.30 -15.99
N ILE A 859 -28.28 28.14 -15.67
CA ILE A 859 -28.72 27.16 -16.67
C ILE A 859 -29.76 27.79 -17.61
N LYS A 860 -30.83 28.43 -17.08
CA LYS A 860 -31.86 29.11 -17.89
C LYS A 860 -31.24 30.15 -18.84
N LYS A 861 -30.30 30.97 -18.35
CA LYS A 861 -29.60 31.99 -19.15
C LYS A 861 -28.78 31.36 -20.28
N SER A 862 -28.03 30.30 -19.98
CA SER A 862 -27.07 29.71 -20.92
C SER A 862 -27.73 28.85 -21.98
N LEU A 863 -28.78 28.09 -21.61
CA LEU A 863 -29.54 27.25 -22.54
C LEU A 863 -30.30 28.07 -23.60
N LYS A 864 -30.70 29.32 -23.32
CA LYS A 864 -31.25 30.24 -24.35
C LYS A 864 -30.29 30.49 -25.50
N THR A 865 -28.98 30.37 -25.25
CA THR A 865 -27.92 30.55 -26.24
C THR A 865 -27.30 29.23 -26.70
N ASN A 866 -27.93 28.08 -26.40
CA ASN A 866 -27.38 26.74 -26.64
C ASN A 866 -25.98 26.53 -26.06
N LYS A 867 -25.72 27.05 -24.85
CA LYS A 867 -24.43 26.92 -24.13
C LYS A 867 -24.61 26.28 -22.76
N LEU A 868 -23.56 25.63 -22.26
CA LEU A 868 -23.42 25.23 -20.86
C LEU A 868 -23.09 26.46 -19.99
N PRO A 869 -23.62 26.51 -18.76
CA PRO A 869 -23.37 27.62 -17.85
C PRO A 869 -21.93 27.64 -17.33
N LEU A 870 -21.40 28.84 -17.12
CA LEU A 870 -20.15 29.01 -16.40
C LEU A 870 -20.45 28.89 -14.89
N LEU A 871 -19.87 27.88 -14.23
CA LEU A 871 -20.12 27.56 -12.82
C LEU A 871 -18.81 27.52 -12.03
N CYS A 872 -18.80 28.04 -10.81
CA CYS A 872 -17.64 27.90 -9.94
C CYS A 872 -17.49 26.44 -9.43
N PRO A 873 -16.33 26.04 -8.89
CA PRO A 873 -16.11 24.69 -8.36
C PRO A 873 -17.19 24.19 -7.39
N LEU A 874 -17.67 25.02 -6.46
CA LEU A 874 -18.74 24.64 -5.52
C LEU A 874 -20.08 24.40 -6.22
N GLU A 875 -20.46 25.29 -7.15
CA GLU A 875 -21.68 25.15 -7.94
C GLU A 875 -21.69 23.88 -8.78
N ILE A 876 -20.53 23.48 -9.33
CA ILE A 876 -20.40 22.23 -10.09
C ILE A 876 -20.70 21.01 -9.21
N VAL A 877 -20.16 20.98 -7.99
CA VAL A 877 -20.38 19.86 -7.07
C VAL A 877 -21.86 19.74 -6.68
N ILE A 878 -22.49 20.87 -6.35
CA ILE A 878 -23.93 20.92 -6.03
C ILE A 878 -24.76 20.46 -7.24
N LEU A 879 -24.42 20.91 -8.46
CA LEU A 879 -25.08 20.46 -9.67
C LEU A 879 -24.95 18.94 -9.86
N TYR A 880 -23.75 18.37 -9.70
CA TYR A 880 -23.55 16.93 -9.81
C TYR A 880 -24.30 16.14 -8.72
N TYR A 881 -24.45 16.68 -7.51
CA TYR A 881 -25.31 16.07 -6.49
C TYR A 881 -26.75 15.96 -6.96
N ILE A 882 -27.33 17.04 -7.50
CA ILE A 882 -28.71 17.03 -8.04
C ILE A 882 -28.85 16.04 -9.19
N ILE A 883 -27.88 16.03 -10.12
CA ILE A 883 -27.88 15.09 -11.26
C ILE A 883 -27.84 13.65 -10.76
N LYS A 884 -26.94 13.33 -9.82
CA LYS A 884 -26.79 11.97 -9.29
C LYS A 884 -28.03 11.53 -8.50
N LEU A 885 -28.61 12.43 -7.70
CA LEU A 885 -29.85 12.16 -6.97
C LEU A 885 -31.01 11.85 -7.92
N ARG A 886 -31.14 12.58 -9.03
CA ARG A 886 -32.17 12.34 -10.04
C ARG A 886 -31.93 11.04 -10.81
N ASP A 887 -30.69 10.78 -11.21
CA ASP A 887 -30.34 9.65 -12.07
C ASP A 887 -30.31 8.33 -11.30
N LYS A 888 -29.81 8.35 -10.07
CA LYS A 888 -29.62 7.15 -9.22
C LYS A 888 -30.55 7.07 -8.02
N GLY A 889 -31.32 8.11 -7.71
CA GLY A 889 -32.20 8.13 -6.55
C GLY A 889 -31.45 7.86 -5.24
N ILE A 890 -31.99 6.92 -4.48
CA ILE A 890 -31.45 6.45 -3.20
C ILE A 890 -30.06 5.76 -3.34
N TYR A 891 -29.65 5.42 -4.56
CA TYR A 891 -28.37 4.76 -4.86
C TYR A 891 -27.25 5.74 -5.25
N SER A 892 -27.44 7.04 -4.99
CA SER A 892 -26.41 8.05 -5.25
C SER A 892 -25.15 7.80 -4.42
N ASP A 893 -24.00 7.92 -5.09
CA ASP A 893 -22.66 7.84 -4.50
C ASP A 893 -22.25 9.15 -3.80
N LEU A 894 -22.74 10.28 -4.31
CA LEU A 894 -22.60 11.62 -3.73
C LEU A 894 -23.84 11.91 -2.88
N THR A 895 -23.67 12.02 -1.56
CA THR A 895 -24.77 12.20 -0.60
C THR A 895 -24.90 13.67 -0.18
N ILE A 896 -26.02 14.00 0.45
CA ILE A 896 -26.22 15.32 1.06
C ILE A 896 -25.20 15.61 2.20
N MET A 897 -24.72 14.57 2.89
CA MET A 897 -23.68 14.71 3.93
C MET A 897 -22.35 15.20 3.34
N ASP A 898 -22.01 14.74 2.14
CA ASP A 898 -20.86 15.22 1.39
C ASP A 898 -21.02 16.73 1.08
N ILE A 899 -22.21 17.15 0.64
CA ILE A 899 -22.50 18.56 0.33
C ILE A 899 -22.42 19.46 1.56
N TYR A 900 -22.99 19.05 2.70
CA TYR A 900 -22.86 19.78 3.96
C TYR A 900 -21.40 19.94 4.40
N SER A 901 -20.60 18.86 4.28
CA SER A 901 -19.18 18.88 4.62
C SER A 901 -18.40 19.84 3.72
N ILE A 902 -18.68 19.82 2.41
CA ILE A 902 -18.03 20.71 1.44
C ILE A 902 -18.37 22.17 1.72
N ILE A 903 -19.64 22.49 1.99
CA ILE A 903 -20.06 23.86 2.33
C ILE A 903 -19.40 24.33 3.63
N TYR A 904 -19.30 23.46 4.64
CA TYR A 904 -18.55 23.74 5.86
C TYR A 904 -17.10 24.12 5.55
N TYR A 905 -16.38 23.33 4.75
CA TYR A 905 -15.00 23.67 4.38
C TYR A 905 -14.90 24.99 3.61
N TYR A 906 -15.85 25.29 2.72
CA TYR A 906 -15.89 26.60 2.05
C TYR A 906 -16.11 27.73 3.07
N ASP A 907 -17.05 27.59 4.01
CA ASP A 907 -17.34 28.59 5.05
C ASP A 907 -16.12 28.88 5.93
N GLU A 908 -15.34 27.85 6.31
CA GLU A 908 -14.14 28.00 7.14
C GLU A 908 -12.91 28.54 6.38
N CYS A 909 -12.88 28.42 5.04
CA CYS A 909 -11.64 28.62 4.26
C CYS A 909 -11.71 29.73 3.20
N TYR A 910 -12.85 30.39 3.00
CA TYR A 910 -13.10 31.24 1.82
C TYR A 910 -12.18 32.48 1.68
N ASN A 911 -11.70 33.05 2.79
CA ASN A 911 -11.07 34.38 2.83
C ASN A 911 -9.85 34.57 1.90
N LEU A 912 -9.15 33.51 1.49
CA LEU A 912 -7.95 33.56 0.64
C LEU A 912 -8.22 33.38 -0.88
N VAL A 913 -9.48 33.27 -1.30
CA VAL A 913 -9.88 32.91 -2.69
C VAL A 913 -10.13 34.14 -3.61
N ASN A 914 -9.91 35.36 -3.11
CA ASN A 914 -10.58 36.57 -3.60
C ASN A 914 -10.21 37.06 -5.02
N GLU A 915 -9.06 36.70 -5.60
CA GLU A 915 -8.63 37.29 -6.89
C GLU A 915 -9.19 36.61 -8.16
N HIS A 916 -9.77 35.41 -8.06
CA HIS A 916 -10.20 34.63 -9.23
C HIS A 916 -11.70 34.31 -9.25
N HIS A 917 -12.47 34.87 -8.32
CA HIS A 917 -13.85 34.45 -8.05
C HIS A 917 -14.91 35.25 -8.82
N ASN A 918 -14.65 36.54 -9.09
CA ASN A 918 -15.65 37.45 -9.67
C ASN A 918 -16.14 37.03 -11.07
N ILE A 919 -15.32 36.29 -11.83
CA ILE A 919 -15.67 35.84 -13.19
C ILE A 919 -16.86 34.87 -13.23
N TYR A 920 -17.18 34.21 -12.11
CA TYR A 920 -18.22 33.19 -12.06
C TYR A 920 -19.60 33.73 -11.72
N GLU A 921 -19.74 34.99 -11.27
CA GLU A 921 -21.03 35.56 -10.80
C GLU A 921 -21.75 34.63 -9.78
N CYS A 922 -21.03 34.00 -8.86
CA CYS A 922 -21.59 33.06 -7.88
C CYS A 922 -21.72 33.66 -6.47
N LEU A 923 -22.52 32.99 -5.63
CA LEU A 923 -22.90 33.49 -4.30
C LEU A 923 -21.85 33.27 -3.21
N CYS A 924 -20.69 32.68 -3.51
CA CYS A 924 -19.75 32.31 -2.45
C CYS A 924 -19.27 33.53 -1.65
N LYS A 925 -19.03 34.67 -2.30
CA LYS A 925 -18.61 35.91 -1.62
C LYS A 925 -19.68 36.45 -0.66
N ASP A 926 -20.95 36.29 -1.04
CA ASP A 926 -22.07 36.79 -0.25
C ASP A 926 -22.44 35.84 0.90
N LYS A 927 -22.16 34.54 0.73
CA LYS A 927 -22.56 33.48 1.67
C LYS A 927 -21.48 33.08 2.67
N PHE A 928 -20.22 33.26 2.32
CA PHE A 928 -19.08 32.95 3.17
C PHE A 928 -18.37 34.25 3.54
N ILE A 929 -18.72 34.77 4.72
CA ILE A 929 -18.18 36.02 5.28
C ILE A 929 -17.26 35.65 6.44
N GLU A 930 -16.05 36.21 6.38
CA GLU A 930 -15.01 36.32 7.40
C GLU A 930 -15.38 35.82 8.81
N THR A 931 -14.95 34.60 9.16
CA THR A 931 -14.91 34.16 10.57
C THR A 931 -13.58 33.50 10.88
N ASN A 932 -12.59 34.32 11.25
CA ASN A 932 -11.57 34.09 12.29
C ASN A 932 -10.24 34.76 11.94
N ASP A 933 -10.18 36.08 12.13
CA ASP A 933 -8.91 36.82 12.32
C ASP A 933 -8.33 36.65 13.74
N ASN A 934 -9.05 35.97 14.64
CA ASN A 934 -8.65 35.87 16.05
C ASN A 934 -7.90 34.59 16.46
N ASP A 935 -7.70 33.63 15.55
CA ASP A 935 -6.77 32.54 15.79
C ASP A 935 -5.47 32.81 15.03
N ASN A 936 -4.60 33.63 15.63
CA ASN A 936 -3.16 33.70 15.33
C ASN A 936 -2.42 32.37 15.57
N ASN A 937 -3.15 31.29 15.88
CA ASN A 937 -2.62 29.94 15.89
C ASN A 937 -2.73 29.35 14.49
N ASN A 938 -1.57 29.12 13.88
CA ASN A 938 -1.35 28.22 12.75
C ASN A 938 -1.94 26.81 13.04
N ASN A 939 -3.26 26.63 13.03
CA ASN A 939 -3.86 25.30 13.03
C ASN A 939 -3.57 24.69 11.65
N ASP A 940 -2.55 23.83 11.59
CA ASP A 940 -2.13 23.08 10.40
C ASP A 940 -3.31 22.34 9.74
N ILE A 941 -4.35 21.98 10.51
CA ILE A 941 -5.55 21.25 10.06
C ILE A 941 -6.25 21.90 8.85
N TYR A 942 -6.35 23.24 8.79
CA TYR A 942 -7.04 23.92 7.68
C TYR A 942 -6.09 24.51 6.63
N LYS A 943 -4.78 24.40 6.81
CA LYS A 943 -3.80 24.91 5.83
C LYS A 943 -3.92 24.17 4.51
N ASP A 944 -3.92 22.84 4.56
CA ASP A 944 -4.02 21.98 3.38
C ASP A 944 -5.38 22.13 2.68
N ILE A 945 -6.47 22.28 3.45
CA ILE A 945 -7.83 22.49 2.94
C ILE A 945 -7.93 23.84 2.23
N ARG A 946 -7.40 24.91 2.83
CA ARG A 946 -7.34 26.25 2.21
C ARG A 946 -6.55 26.23 0.90
N GLU A 947 -5.38 25.60 0.89
CA GLU A 947 -4.56 25.46 -0.31
C GLU A 947 -5.28 24.64 -1.38
N SER A 948 -5.96 23.55 -1.00
CA SER A 948 -6.78 22.71 -1.89
C SER A 948 -7.93 23.51 -2.54
N ILE A 949 -8.70 24.28 -1.77
CA ILE A 949 -9.80 25.11 -2.29
C ILE A 949 -9.27 26.16 -3.26
N LYS A 950 -8.18 26.88 -2.91
CA LYS A 950 -7.53 27.85 -3.79
C LYS A 950 -7.05 27.20 -5.10
N ASN A 951 -6.36 26.07 -4.98
CA ASN A 951 -5.86 25.30 -6.11
C ASN A 951 -7.00 24.90 -7.08
N HIS A 952 -8.20 24.57 -6.61
CA HIS A 952 -9.31 24.23 -7.50
C HIS A 952 -9.65 25.35 -8.50
N PHE A 953 -9.60 26.61 -8.07
CA PHE A 953 -9.84 27.77 -8.95
C PHE A 953 -8.68 28.02 -9.92
N GLU A 954 -7.44 27.78 -9.50
CA GLU A 954 -6.28 27.84 -10.41
C GLU A 954 -6.33 26.71 -11.45
N LYS A 955 -6.77 25.52 -11.03
CA LYS A 955 -6.93 24.36 -11.90
C LYS A 955 -7.98 24.59 -12.99
N THR A 956 -9.02 25.41 -12.79
CA THR A 956 -9.98 25.70 -13.89
C THR A 956 -9.30 26.44 -15.05
N LYS A 957 -8.38 27.37 -14.78
CA LYS A 957 -7.56 28.03 -15.80
C LYS A 957 -6.62 27.05 -16.49
N GLN A 958 -5.98 26.17 -15.72
CA GLN A 958 -5.14 25.09 -16.29
C GLN A 958 -5.95 24.21 -17.25
N ILE A 959 -7.18 23.85 -16.91
CA ILE A 959 -8.05 23.03 -17.77
C ILE A 959 -8.41 23.77 -19.07
N GLN A 960 -8.64 25.09 -19.00
CA GLN A 960 -8.84 25.90 -20.20
C GLN A 960 -7.60 25.89 -21.10
N GLN A 961 -6.40 26.04 -20.53
CA GLN A 961 -5.16 25.97 -21.31
C GLN A 961 -4.94 24.58 -21.93
N LEU A 962 -5.27 23.51 -21.19
CA LEU A 962 -5.21 22.13 -21.67
C LEU A 962 -6.10 21.92 -22.91
N TYR A 963 -7.30 22.50 -22.90
CA TYR A 963 -8.23 22.47 -24.03
C TYR A 963 -7.71 23.27 -25.24
N LEU A 964 -7.13 24.46 -25.03
CA LEU A 964 -6.52 25.23 -26.11
C LEU A 964 -5.36 24.47 -26.76
N ASN A 965 -4.49 23.88 -25.95
CA ASN A 965 -3.37 23.05 -26.42
C ASN A 965 -3.85 21.80 -27.18
N TYR A 966 -5.01 21.24 -26.80
CA TYR A 966 -5.66 20.18 -27.56
C TYR A 966 -6.08 20.63 -28.97
N LYS A 967 -6.71 21.81 -29.10
CA LYS A 967 -7.07 22.35 -30.41
C LYS A 967 -5.85 22.61 -31.28
N ASP A 968 -4.81 23.20 -30.70
CA ASP A 968 -3.57 23.47 -31.40
C ASP A 968 -2.93 22.18 -31.91
N TYR A 969 -2.94 21.12 -31.11
CA TYR A 969 -2.45 19.82 -31.54
C TYR A 969 -3.25 19.25 -32.71
N LEU A 970 -4.59 19.27 -32.64
CA LEU A 970 -5.44 18.80 -33.74
C LEU A 970 -5.10 19.54 -35.04
N ASN A 971 -5.07 20.87 -34.99
CA ASN A 971 -4.85 21.72 -36.15
C ASN A 971 -3.47 21.49 -36.81
N ASN A 972 -2.46 21.17 -35.99
CA ASN A 972 -1.09 21.00 -36.46
C ASN A 972 -0.74 19.56 -36.87
N ASN A 973 -1.40 18.54 -36.31
CA ASN A 973 -0.94 17.14 -36.43
C ASN A 973 -1.97 16.13 -36.92
N ILE A 974 -3.28 16.44 -36.87
CA ILE A 974 -4.33 15.45 -37.21
C ILE A 974 -5.22 15.99 -38.34
N ASP A 975 -6.10 16.93 -38.02
CA ASP A 975 -7.03 17.54 -38.96
C ASP A 975 -7.59 18.85 -38.38
N LYS A 976 -8.19 19.70 -39.22
CA LYS A 976 -8.80 20.95 -38.77
C LYS A 976 -9.81 20.67 -37.65
N PRO A 977 -9.75 21.39 -36.51
CA PRO A 977 -10.67 21.17 -35.39
C PRO A 977 -12.15 21.23 -35.78
N SER A 978 -12.49 22.03 -36.80
CA SER A 978 -13.85 22.16 -37.35
C SER A 978 -14.40 20.88 -37.99
N ASN A 979 -13.55 19.93 -38.37
CA ASN A 979 -13.94 18.67 -38.99
C ASN A 979 -14.36 17.61 -37.96
N PHE A 980 -14.01 17.82 -36.69
CA PHE A 980 -14.37 16.90 -35.63
C PHE A 980 -15.78 17.17 -35.11
N LYS A 981 -16.53 16.08 -34.97
CA LYS A 981 -17.81 16.03 -34.27
C LYS A 981 -17.60 15.34 -32.94
N TYR A 982 -18.17 15.92 -31.89
CA TYR A 982 -17.99 15.41 -30.53
C TYR A 982 -19.27 14.77 -30.01
N ASN A 983 -19.09 13.65 -29.31
CA ASN A 983 -20.12 12.90 -28.61
C ASN A 983 -19.77 12.87 -27.11
N LEU A 984 -20.73 13.29 -26.27
CA LEU A 984 -20.61 13.20 -24.80
C LEU A 984 -21.42 12.02 -24.29
N PHE A 985 -20.91 11.31 -23.28
CA PHE A 985 -21.56 10.16 -22.63
C PHE A 985 -22.08 9.11 -23.60
N HIS A 986 -21.17 8.62 -24.44
CA HIS A 986 -21.50 7.75 -25.54
C HIS A 986 -21.30 6.28 -25.19
N LEU A 987 -22.39 5.51 -25.20
CA LEU A 987 -22.36 4.06 -25.01
C LEU A 987 -21.88 3.37 -26.28
N VAL A 988 -20.82 2.55 -26.13
CA VAL A 988 -20.36 1.61 -27.15
C VAL A 988 -20.62 0.20 -26.64
N VAL A 989 -21.18 -0.65 -27.51
CA VAL A 989 -21.53 -2.04 -27.19
C VAL A 989 -20.81 -2.97 -28.16
N TYR A 990 -20.19 -4.01 -27.61
CA TYR A 990 -19.68 -5.16 -28.34
C TYR A 990 -20.63 -6.34 -28.14
N GLY A 991 -21.03 -6.97 -29.25
CA GLY A 991 -21.99 -8.09 -29.28
C GLY A 991 -23.44 -7.72 -28.97
N ASP A 992 -23.92 -6.54 -29.37
CA ASP A 992 -25.29 -6.04 -29.12
C ASP A 992 -26.40 -7.00 -29.61
N LYS A 993 -26.10 -7.84 -30.61
CA LYS A 993 -27.00 -8.87 -31.18
C LYS A 993 -26.85 -10.26 -30.56
N HIS A 994 -25.99 -10.44 -29.56
CA HIS A 994 -25.74 -11.74 -28.93
C HIS A 994 -26.61 -11.92 -27.67
N ASP A 995 -27.19 -13.11 -27.52
CA ASP A 995 -28.14 -13.39 -26.44
C ASP A 995 -27.47 -13.84 -25.14
N ASN A 996 -26.18 -14.19 -25.17
CA ASN A 996 -25.44 -14.61 -23.97
C ASN A 996 -24.68 -13.49 -23.29
N PHE A 997 -24.09 -12.58 -24.07
CA PHE A 997 -23.13 -11.60 -23.56
C PHE A 997 -23.24 -10.30 -24.33
N LYS A 998 -23.11 -9.19 -23.61
CA LYS A 998 -22.99 -7.83 -24.14
C LYS A 998 -21.91 -7.13 -23.35
N ILE A 999 -20.89 -6.63 -24.03
CA ILE A 999 -19.83 -5.87 -23.37
C ILE A 999 -20.10 -4.39 -23.64
N THR A 1000 -20.21 -3.59 -22.58
CA THR A 1000 -20.53 -2.17 -22.68
C THR A 1000 -19.43 -1.29 -22.11
N ASN A 1001 -19.15 -0.19 -22.80
CA ASN A 1001 -18.32 0.88 -22.28
C ASN A 1001 -18.99 2.25 -22.50
N ASP A 1002 -18.93 3.09 -21.49
CA ASP A 1002 -19.51 4.44 -21.50
C ASP A 1002 -18.39 5.47 -21.64
N TYR A 1003 -18.19 6.00 -22.84
CA TYR A 1003 -17.18 7.03 -23.10
C TYR A 1003 -17.70 8.38 -22.64
N VAL A 1004 -17.01 9.02 -21.69
CA VAL A 1004 -17.42 10.35 -21.23
C VAL A 1004 -17.35 11.38 -22.36
N LEU A 1005 -16.33 11.25 -23.21
CA LEU A 1005 -16.08 12.08 -24.36
C LEU A 1005 -15.42 11.24 -25.45
N ILE A 1006 -15.92 11.36 -26.68
CA ILE A 1006 -15.30 10.78 -27.88
C ILE A 1006 -15.53 11.74 -29.05
N ALA A 1007 -14.52 11.91 -29.90
CA ALA A 1007 -14.64 12.73 -31.11
C ALA A 1007 -14.38 11.90 -32.35
N ASN A 1008 -14.98 12.27 -33.47
CA ASN A 1008 -14.69 11.65 -34.74
C ASN A 1008 -14.73 12.66 -35.91
N SER A 1009 -13.94 12.38 -36.92
CA SER A 1009 -14.01 13.00 -38.24
C SER A 1009 -14.24 11.91 -39.30
N ASP A 1010 -14.06 12.24 -40.57
CA ASP A 1010 -14.14 11.23 -41.64
C ASP A 1010 -12.96 10.24 -41.60
N LYS A 1011 -11.82 10.65 -41.04
CA LYS A 1011 -10.57 9.86 -41.01
C LYS A 1011 -10.16 9.39 -39.62
N TYR A 1012 -10.47 10.17 -38.58
CA TYR A 1012 -9.92 9.98 -37.25
C TYR A 1012 -11.00 9.79 -36.18
N VAL A 1013 -10.66 9.08 -35.11
CA VAL A 1013 -11.42 9.00 -33.86
C VAL A 1013 -10.49 9.39 -32.72
N ILE A 1014 -10.92 10.31 -31.87
CA ILE A 1014 -10.21 10.68 -30.66
C ILE A 1014 -10.90 10.03 -29.46
N ASN A 1015 -10.23 9.04 -28.88
CA ASN A 1015 -10.61 8.40 -27.61
C ASN A 1015 -10.06 9.25 -26.45
N PHE A 1016 -10.91 9.75 -25.56
CA PHE A 1016 -10.43 10.57 -24.44
C PHE A 1016 -10.36 9.78 -23.14
N ILE A 1017 -9.21 9.83 -22.48
CA ILE A 1017 -9.03 9.40 -21.10
C ILE A 1017 -8.86 10.66 -20.24
N ILE A 1018 -9.79 10.89 -19.31
CA ILE A 1018 -9.78 12.06 -18.43
C ILE A 1018 -9.46 11.59 -17.02
N THR A 1019 -8.26 11.92 -16.54
CA THR A 1019 -7.77 11.49 -15.22
C THR A 1019 -7.10 12.67 -14.50
N PRO A 1020 -7.42 12.98 -13.24
CA PRO A 1020 -6.77 14.09 -12.55
C PRO A 1020 -5.24 13.96 -12.48
N HIS A 1021 -4.74 12.73 -12.40
CA HIS A 1021 -3.31 12.44 -12.32
C HIS A 1021 -2.89 11.37 -13.33
N PHE A 1022 -1.69 11.48 -13.87
CA PHE A 1022 -1.04 10.46 -14.70
C PHE A 1022 0.42 10.33 -14.27
N ASN A 1023 0.74 9.27 -13.53
CA ASN A 1023 2.03 9.04 -12.91
C ASN A 1023 2.38 7.54 -12.88
N LYS A 1024 3.55 7.18 -12.35
CA LYS A 1024 4.03 5.78 -12.31
C LYS A 1024 3.06 4.81 -11.61
N LEU A 1025 2.22 5.27 -10.67
CA LEU A 1025 1.31 4.40 -9.93
C LEU A 1025 0.08 3.98 -10.73
N ASN A 1026 -0.43 4.84 -11.61
CA ASN A 1026 -1.62 4.57 -12.42
C ASN A 1026 -1.31 4.43 -13.93
N PHE A 1027 -0.03 4.43 -14.28
CA PHE A 1027 0.45 4.30 -15.65
C PHE A 1027 -0.15 3.08 -16.34
N ASN A 1028 0.00 1.89 -15.73
CA ASN A 1028 -0.49 0.64 -16.28
C ASN A 1028 -2.01 0.70 -16.55
N ASN A 1029 -2.81 1.14 -15.57
CA ASN A 1029 -4.27 1.24 -15.73
C ASN A 1029 -4.66 2.15 -16.92
N ILE A 1030 -4.04 3.34 -17.04
CA ILE A 1030 -4.36 4.31 -18.09
C ILE A 1030 -3.93 3.80 -19.48
N ILE A 1031 -2.78 3.15 -19.57
CA ILE A 1031 -2.29 2.60 -20.84
C ILE A 1031 -3.13 1.38 -21.26
N PHE A 1032 -3.46 0.48 -20.34
CA PHE A 1032 -4.36 -0.64 -20.60
C PHE A 1032 -5.75 -0.16 -21.03
N ASP A 1033 -6.33 0.83 -20.33
CA ASP A 1033 -7.58 1.48 -20.75
C ASP A 1033 -7.48 1.97 -22.20
N GLY A 1034 -6.38 2.62 -22.58
CA GLY A 1034 -6.15 3.12 -23.94
C GLY A 1034 -6.08 2.02 -25.00
N ILE A 1035 -5.31 0.97 -24.75
CA ILE A 1035 -5.16 -0.21 -25.62
C ILE A 1035 -6.50 -0.90 -25.81
N MET A 1036 -7.17 -1.21 -24.69
CA MET A 1036 -8.45 -1.92 -24.69
C MET A 1036 -9.56 -1.06 -25.33
N ASN A 1037 -9.59 0.25 -25.07
CA ASN A 1037 -10.56 1.15 -25.71
C ASN A 1037 -10.37 1.20 -27.23
N LYS A 1038 -9.12 1.18 -27.73
CA LYS A 1038 -8.87 1.09 -29.17
C LYS A 1038 -9.44 -0.20 -29.75
N TYR A 1039 -9.21 -1.35 -29.12
CA TYR A 1039 -9.78 -2.64 -29.55
C TYR A 1039 -11.32 -2.62 -29.60
N LEU A 1040 -11.97 -2.08 -28.56
CA LEU A 1040 -13.44 -1.99 -28.50
C LEU A 1040 -14.02 -1.10 -29.61
N LEU A 1041 -13.39 0.04 -29.87
CA LEU A 1041 -13.84 0.98 -30.90
C LEU A 1041 -13.70 0.38 -32.32
N LEU A 1042 -12.60 -0.35 -32.58
CA LEU A 1042 -12.41 -1.10 -33.84
C LEU A 1042 -13.48 -2.18 -34.07
N ASN A 1043 -14.05 -2.72 -32.98
CA ASN A 1043 -15.03 -3.80 -32.98
C ASN A 1043 -16.44 -3.36 -32.57
N SER A 1044 -16.75 -2.06 -32.66
CA SER A 1044 -18.06 -1.52 -32.28
C SER A 1044 -19.21 -2.04 -33.17
N CYS A 1045 -20.39 -2.30 -32.57
CA CYS A 1045 -21.51 -2.96 -33.24
C CYS A 1045 -22.17 -2.19 -34.41
N GLN A 1046 -22.81 -2.97 -35.31
CA GLN A 1046 -23.57 -2.57 -36.51
C GLN A 1046 -24.87 -1.75 -36.27
N LYS A 1047 -25.07 -1.09 -35.12
CA LYS A 1047 -26.07 -0.01 -35.11
C LYS A 1047 -25.51 1.08 -36.02
N HIS A 1048 -26.21 1.38 -37.12
CA HIS A 1048 -25.77 2.25 -38.22
C HIS A 1048 -24.89 3.43 -37.77
N SER A 1049 -25.28 4.13 -36.70
CA SER A 1049 -24.57 5.30 -36.22
C SER A 1049 -23.19 5.05 -35.59
N ASN A 1050 -22.93 3.95 -34.87
CA ASN A 1050 -21.61 3.74 -34.24
C ASN A 1050 -20.61 3.12 -35.20
N TYR A 1051 -21.07 2.19 -36.03
CA TYR A 1051 -20.26 1.60 -37.06
C TYR A 1051 -19.76 2.67 -38.05
N GLU A 1052 -20.64 3.55 -38.56
CA GLU A 1052 -20.25 4.68 -39.42
C GLU A 1052 -19.30 5.67 -38.72
N ARG A 1053 -19.42 5.82 -37.40
CA ARG A 1053 -18.59 6.76 -36.64
C ARG A 1053 -17.16 6.30 -36.47
N TYR A 1054 -16.92 5.00 -36.26
CA TYR A 1054 -15.65 4.51 -35.75
C TYR A 1054 -14.98 3.45 -36.62
N ASN A 1055 -15.74 2.70 -37.42
CA ASN A 1055 -15.18 1.63 -38.24
C ASN A 1055 -14.27 2.21 -39.35
N ASN A 1056 -13.14 1.55 -39.62
CA ASN A 1056 -12.14 1.93 -40.62
C ASN A 1056 -11.51 3.33 -40.45
N LYS A 1057 -11.52 3.89 -39.23
CA LYS A 1057 -10.88 5.18 -38.91
C LYS A 1057 -9.68 4.99 -38.01
N GLU A 1058 -8.72 5.89 -38.10
CA GLU A 1058 -7.55 5.89 -37.24
C GLU A 1058 -7.93 6.36 -35.82
N ILE A 1059 -7.72 5.51 -34.82
CA ILE A 1059 -8.07 5.82 -33.43
C ILE A 1059 -6.82 6.30 -32.69
N ILE A 1060 -6.89 7.53 -32.18
CA ILE A 1060 -5.85 8.18 -31.37
C ILE A 1060 -6.42 8.37 -29.97
N THR A 1061 -5.66 7.98 -28.95
CA THR A 1061 -6.02 8.23 -27.55
C THR A 1061 -5.44 9.56 -27.08
N CYS A 1062 -6.28 10.43 -26.51
CA CYS A 1062 -5.91 11.70 -25.91
C CYS A 1062 -6.10 11.62 -24.39
N ILE A 1063 -5.03 11.74 -23.63
CA ILE A 1063 -5.06 11.74 -22.16
C ILE A 1063 -5.05 13.19 -21.68
N PHE A 1064 -6.11 13.57 -20.96
CA PHE A 1064 -6.21 14.82 -20.23
C PHE A 1064 -5.86 14.59 -18.76
N THR A 1065 -4.84 15.30 -18.26
CA THR A 1065 -4.37 15.24 -16.87
C THR A 1065 -4.06 16.62 -16.31
N LEU A 1066 -4.24 16.82 -15.00
CA LEU A 1066 -3.88 18.06 -14.30
C LEU A 1066 -2.38 18.12 -13.94
N ASP A 1067 -1.64 17.06 -14.22
CA ASP A 1067 -0.18 16.98 -14.07
C ASP A 1067 0.57 17.59 -15.27
N SER A 1068 -0.14 17.95 -16.34
CA SER A 1068 0.42 18.59 -17.53
C SER A 1068 -0.44 19.79 -17.97
N LEU A 1069 0.20 20.74 -18.67
CA LEU A 1069 -0.52 21.79 -19.40
C LEU A 1069 -0.87 21.35 -20.83
N LYS A 1070 -0.20 20.33 -21.36
CA LYS A 1070 -0.45 19.78 -22.70
C LYS A 1070 -1.10 18.40 -22.61
N PRO A 1071 -2.14 18.11 -23.40
CA PRO A 1071 -2.66 16.75 -23.55
C PRO A 1071 -1.60 15.81 -24.12
N ILE A 1072 -1.70 14.54 -23.76
CA ILE A 1072 -0.81 13.48 -24.23
C ILE A 1072 -1.56 12.67 -25.28
N PHE A 1073 -0.98 12.50 -26.47
CA PHE A 1073 -1.59 11.73 -27.55
C PHE A 1073 -0.82 10.44 -27.78
N ILE A 1074 -1.54 9.32 -27.89
CA ILE A 1074 -0.97 7.99 -28.09
C ILE A 1074 -1.75 7.26 -29.18
N ASN A 1075 -1.03 6.71 -30.16
CA ASN A 1075 -1.58 5.76 -31.12
C ASN A 1075 -1.09 4.35 -30.75
N PHE A 1076 -1.97 3.56 -30.13
CA PHE A 1076 -1.63 2.20 -29.69
C PHE A 1076 -1.56 1.24 -30.87
N ASN A 1077 -0.58 0.33 -30.91
CA ASN A 1077 -0.49 -0.66 -31.99
C ASN A 1077 -1.42 -1.86 -31.74
N VAL A 1078 -2.74 -1.67 -31.91
CA VAL A 1078 -3.76 -2.71 -31.71
C VAL A 1078 -4.63 -2.83 -32.96
N ASN A 1079 -4.87 -4.07 -33.37
CA ASN A 1079 -5.64 -4.41 -34.57
C ASN A 1079 -7.05 -4.93 -34.24
N LYS A 1080 -7.93 -4.94 -35.25
CA LYS A 1080 -9.33 -5.37 -35.10
C LYS A 1080 -9.45 -6.86 -34.78
N ASP A 1081 -8.67 -7.70 -35.46
CA ASP A 1081 -8.69 -9.15 -35.34
C ASP A 1081 -7.61 -9.68 -34.38
N ASP A 1082 -7.29 -8.91 -33.34
CA ASP A 1082 -6.28 -9.28 -32.36
C ASP A 1082 -6.75 -10.48 -31.52
N ASN A 1083 -6.24 -11.68 -31.85
CA ASN A 1083 -6.59 -12.92 -31.18
C ASN A 1083 -6.25 -12.90 -29.69
N ASN A 1084 -5.24 -12.13 -29.28
CA ASN A 1084 -4.84 -12.07 -27.87
C ASN A 1084 -5.87 -11.28 -27.05
N MET A 1085 -6.42 -10.21 -27.63
CA MET A 1085 -7.50 -9.45 -26.98
C MET A 1085 -8.77 -10.31 -26.85
N LYS A 1086 -9.05 -11.18 -27.83
CA LYS A 1086 -10.14 -12.16 -27.74
C LYS A 1086 -9.91 -13.17 -26.61
N GLU A 1087 -8.73 -13.77 -26.53
CA GLU A 1087 -8.41 -14.73 -25.46
C GLU A 1087 -8.45 -14.12 -24.06
N ASN A 1088 -8.07 -12.84 -23.91
CA ASN A 1088 -8.24 -12.10 -22.66
C ASN A 1088 -9.73 -11.95 -22.28
N ILE A 1089 -10.57 -11.49 -23.21
CA ILE A 1089 -12.03 -11.38 -22.98
C ILE A 1089 -12.64 -12.76 -22.65
N LYS A 1090 -12.20 -13.82 -23.34
CA LYS A 1090 -12.62 -15.21 -23.08
C LYS A 1090 -12.29 -15.64 -21.65
N SER A 1091 -11.06 -15.41 -21.21
CA SER A 1091 -10.58 -15.77 -19.86
C SER A 1091 -11.40 -15.05 -18.78
N TYR A 1092 -11.69 -13.75 -18.99
CA TYR A 1092 -12.57 -12.99 -18.11
C TYR A 1092 -13.98 -13.58 -18.04
N LEU A 1093 -14.62 -13.82 -19.18
CA LEU A 1093 -16.01 -14.32 -19.24
C LEU A 1093 -16.11 -15.71 -18.59
N LEU A 1094 -15.16 -16.61 -18.85
CA LEU A 1094 -15.11 -17.92 -18.20
C LEU A 1094 -15.06 -17.77 -16.67
N THR A 1095 -14.12 -16.96 -16.17
CA THR A 1095 -13.95 -16.74 -14.72
C THR A 1095 -15.20 -16.12 -14.07
N GLU A 1096 -15.78 -15.07 -14.68
CA GLU A 1096 -16.94 -14.35 -14.13
C GLU A 1096 -18.21 -15.21 -14.10
N TYR A 1097 -18.46 -16.07 -15.10
CA TYR A 1097 -19.69 -16.85 -15.16
C TYR A 1097 -19.58 -18.22 -14.46
N THR A 1098 -18.45 -18.91 -14.56
CA THR A 1098 -18.23 -20.19 -13.84
C THR A 1098 -18.34 -20.00 -12.33
N SER A 1099 -17.81 -18.89 -11.80
CA SER A 1099 -17.94 -18.56 -10.36
C SER A 1099 -19.40 -18.37 -9.89
N LYS A 1100 -20.34 -18.13 -10.80
CA LYS A 1100 -21.77 -17.93 -10.49
C LYS A 1100 -22.64 -19.16 -10.70
N HIS A 1101 -22.16 -20.20 -11.39
CA HIS A 1101 -22.94 -21.40 -11.69
C HIS A 1101 -23.42 -22.15 -10.44
N ASN A 1102 -22.70 -22.05 -9.33
CA ASN A 1102 -23.14 -22.62 -8.06
C ASN A 1102 -24.48 -22.04 -7.57
N ILE A 1103 -24.75 -20.75 -7.83
CA ILE A 1103 -26.02 -20.11 -7.47
C ILE A 1103 -27.17 -20.67 -8.34
N ILE A 1104 -26.88 -21.00 -9.60
CA ILE A 1104 -27.84 -21.65 -10.51
C ILE A 1104 -28.21 -23.03 -9.97
N TYR A 1105 -27.21 -23.80 -9.52
CA TYR A 1105 -27.44 -25.09 -8.87
C TYR A 1105 -28.31 -24.96 -7.61
N GLN A 1106 -28.02 -23.99 -6.74
CA GLN A 1106 -28.83 -23.71 -5.55
C GLN A 1106 -30.27 -23.30 -5.91
N PHE A 1107 -30.45 -22.50 -6.96
CA PHE A 1107 -31.78 -22.14 -7.46
C PHE A 1107 -32.55 -23.35 -7.99
N TYR A 1108 -31.88 -24.26 -8.70
CA TYR A 1108 -32.46 -25.54 -9.10
C TYR A 1108 -32.90 -26.36 -7.87
N GLN A 1109 -32.08 -26.45 -6.82
CA GLN A 1109 -32.46 -27.14 -5.57
C GLN A 1109 -33.65 -26.47 -4.86
N TYR A 1110 -33.70 -25.14 -4.81
CA TYR A 1110 -34.87 -24.40 -4.31
C TYR A 1110 -36.13 -24.74 -5.10
N CYS A 1111 -36.06 -24.71 -6.44
CA CYS A 1111 -37.17 -25.08 -7.32
C CYS A 1111 -37.60 -26.54 -7.13
N LYS A 1112 -36.65 -27.46 -6.93
CA LYS A 1112 -36.91 -28.87 -6.65
C LYS A 1112 -37.69 -29.05 -5.34
N ASN A 1113 -37.34 -28.29 -4.31
CA ASN A 1113 -37.96 -28.36 -2.98
C ASN A 1113 -39.32 -27.63 -2.90
N ASN A 1114 -39.51 -26.57 -3.69
CA ASN A 1114 -40.70 -25.71 -3.66
C ASN A 1114 -41.63 -25.90 -4.87
N LYS A 1115 -41.51 -27.04 -5.57
CA LYS A 1115 -42.38 -27.38 -6.70
C LYS A 1115 -43.79 -27.70 -6.17
N PRO A 1116 -44.86 -27.07 -6.67
CA PRO A 1116 -46.24 -27.44 -6.31
C PRO A 1116 -46.51 -28.93 -6.60
N ASN A 1117 -47.13 -29.63 -5.64
CA ASN A 1117 -47.50 -31.05 -5.78
C ASN A 1117 -48.52 -31.29 -6.90
N ASP A 1118 -49.28 -30.26 -7.26
CA ASP A 1118 -50.41 -30.31 -8.19
C ASP A 1118 -49.96 -30.28 -9.66
N LEU A 1119 -48.68 -29.94 -9.92
CA LEU A 1119 -48.11 -29.88 -11.27
C LEU A 1119 -47.52 -31.24 -11.68
N LYS A 1120 -48.02 -31.80 -12.81
CA LYS A 1120 -47.44 -32.98 -13.49
C LYS A 1120 -46.02 -32.76 -14.05
N GLN A 1121 -45.44 -31.58 -13.84
CA GLN A 1121 -44.15 -31.13 -14.32
C GLN A 1121 -43.01 -31.71 -13.46
N ASN A 1122 -41.82 -31.96 -14.02
CA ASN A 1122 -40.64 -32.37 -13.24
C ASN A 1122 -39.91 -31.13 -12.66
N SER A 1123 -38.91 -31.33 -11.78
CA SER A 1123 -38.17 -30.21 -11.16
C SER A 1123 -37.45 -29.34 -12.20
N ILE A 1124 -36.91 -29.96 -13.26
CA ILE A 1124 -36.16 -29.29 -14.33
C ILE A 1124 -37.08 -28.39 -15.16
N SER A 1125 -38.26 -28.87 -15.55
CA SER A 1125 -39.25 -28.07 -16.29
C SER A 1125 -39.76 -26.89 -15.46
N TYR A 1126 -39.92 -27.07 -14.15
CA TYR A 1126 -40.31 -25.98 -13.25
C TYR A 1126 -39.20 -24.94 -13.10
N THR A 1127 -37.94 -25.38 -13.00
CA THR A 1127 -36.77 -24.49 -13.01
C THR A 1127 -36.68 -23.70 -14.32
N TYR A 1128 -36.83 -24.36 -15.46
CA TYR A 1128 -36.85 -23.71 -16.78
C TYR A 1128 -37.93 -22.61 -16.86
N GLU A 1129 -39.18 -22.91 -16.46
CA GLU A 1129 -40.26 -21.92 -16.46
C GLU A 1129 -39.95 -20.71 -15.56
N LYS A 1130 -39.31 -20.93 -14.41
CA LYS A 1130 -38.90 -19.84 -13.53
C LYS A 1130 -37.76 -19.02 -14.11
N ILE A 1131 -36.77 -19.65 -14.76
CA ILE A 1131 -35.62 -18.95 -15.37
C ILE A 1131 -36.08 -18.05 -16.52
N THR A 1132 -36.99 -18.52 -17.38
CA THR A 1132 -37.49 -17.74 -18.53
C THR A 1132 -38.23 -16.44 -18.14
N LYS A 1133 -38.61 -16.28 -16.87
CA LYS A 1133 -39.23 -15.03 -16.36
C LYS A 1133 -38.21 -13.92 -16.12
N TYR A 1134 -36.90 -14.19 -16.16
CA TYR A 1134 -35.84 -13.21 -15.93
C TYR A 1134 -35.37 -12.58 -17.26
N ILE A 1135 -35.60 -11.28 -17.44
CA ILE A 1135 -35.47 -10.55 -18.72
C ILE A 1135 -34.01 -10.41 -19.25
N ASN A 1136 -32.98 -10.90 -18.55
CA ASN A 1136 -31.57 -10.69 -18.96
C ASN A 1136 -30.62 -11.83 -18.55
N ILE A 1137 -31.14 -13.03 -18.31
CA ILE A 1137 -30.28 -14.19 -18.04
C ILE A 1137 -29.56 -14.61 -19.34
N PRO A 1138 -28.27 -14.97 -19.29
CA PRO A 1138 -27.57 -15.56 -20.44
C PRO A 1138 -28.29 -16.76 -21.03
N LYS A 1139 -28.46 -16.71 -22.34
CA LYS A 1139 -29.22 -17.70 -23.10
C LYS A 1139 -28.76 -19.15 -22.90
N TYR A 1140 -27.46 -19.38 -22.72
CA TYR A 1140 -26.88 -20.71 -22.50
C TYR A 1140 -27.38 -21.38 -21.22
N ILE A 1141 -27.80 -20.58 -20.21
CA ILE A 1141 -28.41 -21.11 -18.99
C ILE A 1141 -29.82 -21.60 -19.29
N GLU A 1142 -30.59 -20.83 -20.07
CA GLU A 1142 -31.91 -21.28 -20.52
C GLU A 1142 -31.79 -22.52 -21.41
N ASP A 1143 -30.84 -22.51 -22.35
CA ASP A 1143 -30.62 -23.58 -23.31
C ASP A 1143 -30.21 -24.87 -22.59
N TYR A 1144 -29.33 -24.79 -21.57
CA TYR A 1144 -28.98 -25.92 -20.73
C TYR A 1144 -30.21 -26.60 -20.09
N PHE A 1145 -31.10 -25.83 -19.45
CA PHE A 1145 -32.33 -26.40 -18.87
C PHE A 1145 -33.35 -26.83 -19.93
N TYR A 1146 -33.40 -26.15 -21.07
CA TYR A 1146 -34.27 -26.49 -22.19
C TYR A 1146 -33.86 -27.83 -22.82
N ASP A 1147 -32.57 -28.02 -23.13
CA ASP A 1147 -32.04 -29.21 -23.80
C ASP A 1147 -32.19 -30.45 -22.93
N ILE A 1148 -31.92 -30.33 -21.63
CA ILE A 1148 -32.20 -31.40 -20.67
C ILE A 1148 -33.70 -31.73 -20.62
N ASN A 1149 -34.55 -30.70 -20.54
CA ASN A 1149 -36.00 -30.92 -20.47
C ASN A 1149 -36.53 -31.59 -21.75
N LYS A 1150 -35.98 -31.21 -22.91
CA LYS A 1150 -36.25 -31.81 -24.21
C LYS A 1150 -35.77 -33.26 -24.27
N GLU A 1151 -34.58 -33.56 -23.78
CA GLU A 1151 -34.04 -34.92 -23.71
C GLU A 1151 -34.95 -35.84 -22.86
N ILE A 1152 -35.41 -35.36 -21.69
CA ILE A 1152 -36.35 -36.09 -20.85
C ILE A 1152 -37.69 -36.32 -21.57
N TYR A 1153 -38.18 -35.33 -22.32
CA TYR A 1153 -39.41 -35.45 -23.08
C TYR A 1153 -39.29 -36.52 -24.18
N ILE A 1154 -38.23 -36.46 -24.99
CA ILE A 1154 -37.94 -37.42 -26.06
C ILE A 1154 -37.79 -38.84 -25.49
N CYS A 1155 -37.11 -38.99 -24.34
CA CYS A 1155 -36.96 -40.30 -23.70
C CYS A 1155 -38.29 -40.92 -23.27
N LYS A 1156 -39.24 -40.09 -22.82
CA LYS A 1156 -40.59 -40.54 -22.46
C LYS A 1156 -41.43 -40.93 -23.69
N GLU A 1157 -41.33 -40.18 -24.79
CA GLU A 1157 -42.04 -40.52 -26.04
C GLU A 1157 -41.49 -41.79 -26.69
N ASN A 1158 -40.17 -41.95 -26.74
CA ASN A 1158 -39.51 -43.10 -27.38
C ASN A 1158 -39.50 -44.38 -26.53
N LYS A 1159 -40.22 -44.42 -25.39
CA LYS A 1159 -40.23 -45.54 -24.43
C LYS A 1159 -38.82 -46.03 -24.05
N LYS A 1160 -37.82 -45.13 -24.02
CA LYS A 1160 -36.46 -45.46 -23.55
C LYS A 1160 -36.53 -45.90 -22.08
N SER A 1161 -35.59 -46.74 -21.64
CA SER A 1161 -35.63 -47.36 -20.30
C SER A 1161 -35.69 -46.29 -19.20
N LYS A 1162 -36.51 -46.54 -18.16
CA LYS A 1162 -36.59 -45.70 -16.94
C LYS A 1162 -35.21 -45.35 -16.36
N GLN A 1163 -34.26 -46.28 -16.50
CA GLN A 1163 -32.86 -46.14 -16.11
C GLN A 1163 -32.17 -44.91 -16.72
N TYR A 1164 -32.37 -44.64 -18.02
CA TYR A 1164 -31.73 -43.51 -18.71
C TYR A 1164 -32.23 -42.15 -18.19
N ILE A 1165 -33.52 -42.06 -17.86
CA ILE A 1165 -34.10 -40.86 -17.24
C ILE A 1165 -33.56 -40.68 -15.81
N GLU A 1166 -33.40 -41.79 -15.06
CA GLU A 1166 -32.74 -41.78 -13.74
C GLU A 1166 -31.28 -41.32 -13.84
N ASP A 1167 -30.54 -41.72 -14.87
CA ASP A 1167 -29.15 -41.29 -15.09
C ASP A 1167 -29.05 -39.77 -15.36
N ILE A 1168 -29.97 -39.20 -16.16
CA ILE A 1168 -30.05 -37.74 -16.35
C ILE A 1168 -30.32 -37.02 -15.02
N PHE A 1169 -31.26 -37.52 -14.21
CA PHE A 1169 -31.54 -36.95 -12.89
C PHE A 1169 -30.35 -37.10 -11.94
N ASN A 1170 -29.64 -38.22 -11.96
CA ASN A 1170 -28.45 -38.44 -11.16
C ASN A 1170 -27.32 -37.48 -11.55
N LYS A 1171 -27.13 -37.23 -12.85
CA LYS A 1171 -26.16 -36.27 -13.38
C LYS A 1171 -26.45 -34.85 -12.89
N ILE A 1172 -27.70 -34.39 -12.97
CA ILE A 1172 -28.11 -33.03 -12.59
C ILE A 1172 -28.16 -32.82 -11.08
N ASN A 1173 -28.48 -33.86 -10.31
CA ASN A 1173 -28.47 -33.80 -8.86
C ASN A 1173 -27.07 -33.90 -8.26
N ASN A 1174 -26.06 -34.29 -9.04
CA ASN A 1174 -24.66 -34.20 -8.66
C ASN A 1174 -24.12 -32.81 -9.00
N GLN A 1175 -23.71 -32.07 -7.98
CA GLN A 1175 -23.24 -30.69 -8.13
C GLN A 1175 -22.03 -30.59 -9.07
N GLU A 1176 -21.06 -31.49 -8.99
CA GLU A 1176 -19.84 -31.43 -9.81
C GLU A 1176 -20.15 -31.69 -11.28
N LEU A 1177 -20.96 -32.71 -11.57
CA LEU A 1177 -21.38 -33.03 -12.94
C LEU A 1177 -22.25 -31.92 -13.54
N PHE A 1178 -23.17 -31.35 -12.75
CA PHE A 1178 -23.96 -30.19 -13.14
C PHE A 1178 -23.08 -29.00 -13.52
N LEU A 1179 -22.09 -28.67 -12.67
CA LEU A 1179 -21.19 -27.54 -12.90
C LEU A 1179 -20.32 -27.76 -14.14
N ASN A 1180 -19.82 -28.98 -14.37
CA ASN A 1180 -19.04 -29.30 -15.56
C ASN A 1180 -19.87 -29.18 -16.85
N ASP A 1181 -21.10 -29.69 -16.87
CA ASP A 1181 -21.96 -29.60 -18.04
C ASP A 1181 -22.32 -28.15 -18.40
N ILE A 1182 -22.77 -27.34 -17.43
CA ILE A 1182 -23.16 -25.96 -17.70
C ILE A 1182 -21.94 -25.09 -18.09
N ASN A 1183 -20.73 -25.44 -17.63
CA ASN A 1183 -19.48 -24.83 -18.09
C ASN A 1183 -19.19 -25.12 -19.58
N ASN A 1184 -19.56 -26.30 -20.10
CA ASN A 1184 -19.40 -26.60 -21.53
C ASN A 1184 -20.31 -25.70 -22.39
N TYR A 1185 -21.56 -25.48 -21.96
CA TYR A 1185 -22.47 -24.52 -22.61
C TYR A 1185 -21.92 -23.09 -22.58
N LEU A 1186 -21.28 -22.70 -21.47
CA LEU A 1186 -20.61 -21.41 -21.32
C LEU A 1186 -19.45 -21.27 -22.32
N ILE A 1187 -18.54 -22.25 -22.38
CA ILE A 1187 -17.37 -22.24 -23.28
C ILE A 1187 -17.82 -22.10 -24.74
N LYS A 1188 -18.80 -22.91 -25.16
CA LYS A 1188 -19.37 -22.86 -26.52
C LYS A 1188 -19.90 -21.46 -26.84
N SER A 1189 -20.69 -20.91 -25.93
CA SER A 1189 -21.30 -19.59 -26.08
C SER A 1189 -20.27 -18.46 -26.15
N ILE A 1190 -19.14 -18.58 -25.43
CA ILE A 1190 -18.06 -17.58 -25.47
C ILE A 1190 -17.28 -17.65 -26.78
N ASN A 1191 -16.98 -18.87 -27.27
CA ASN A 1191 -16.29 -19.04 -28.55
C ASN A 1191 -17.11 -18.44 -29.70
N ILE A 1192 -18.42 -18.70 -29.72
CA ILE A 1192 -19.37 -18.08 -30.67
C ILE A 1192 -19.36 -16.55 -30.54
N PHE A 1193 -19.41 -16.02 -29.32
CA PHE A 1193 -19.41 -14.57 -29.07
C PHE A 1193 -18.15 -13.85 -29.58
N LEU A 1194 -17.01 -14.52 -29.55
CA LEU A 1194 -15.71 -13.95 -29.93
C LEU A 1194 -15.28 -14.31 -31.35
N ASN A 1195 -16.09 -15.08 -32.08
CA ASN A 1195 -15.73 -15.67 -33.38
C ASN A 1195 -14.36 -16.40 -33.31
N ILE A 1196 -14.17 -17.21 -32.26
CA ILE A 1196 -13.02 -18.12 -32.12
C ILE A 1196 -13.49 -19.45 -32.72
N ASN A 1197 -12.88 -19.89 -33.83
CA ASN A 1197 -13.30 -21.09 -34.57
C ASN A 1197 -13.51 -22.28 -33.62
N GLU A 1198 -14.70 -22.89 -33.67
CA GLU A 1198 -14.89 -24.26 -33.22
C GLU A 1198 -14.23 -25.16 -34.27
N GLU A 1199 -13.21 -25.93 -33.89
CA GLU A 1199 -13.10 -27.25 -34.51
C GLU A 1199 -14.43 -27.93 -34.25
N ILE A 1200 -15.17 -28.12 -35.33
CA ILE A 1200 -16.45 -28.81 -35.35
C ILE A 1200 -16.23 -30.20 -34.73
N ILE A 1201 -16.60 -30.37 -33.47
CA ILE A 1201 -16.91 -31.69 -32.93
C ILE A 1201 -18.35 -31.94 -33.35
N ASP A 1202 -18.51 -32.36 -34.62
CA ASP A 1202 -19.72 -33.02 -35.12
C ASP A 1202 -19.78 -34.40 -34.46
N GLU A 1203 -20.23 -34.45 -33.22
CA GLU A 1203 -20.88 -35.63 -32.66
C GLU A 1203 -22.20 -35.17 -32.03
N TYR A 1204 -23.28 -35.86 -32.37
CA TYR A 1204 -24.68 -35.62 -31.96
C TYR A 1204 -25.56 -34.73 -32.85
N HIS A 1205 -25.48 -34.92 -34.17
CA HIS A 1205 -26.67 -34.85 -35.04
C HIS A 1205 -26.96 -36.23 -35.64
N ASP A 1206 -27.32 -37.17 -34.76
CA ASP A 1206 -28.10 -38.37 -35.09
C ASP A 1206 -28.50 -39.05 -33.77
N LEU A 1207 -29.67 -38.69 -33.23
CA LEU A 1207 -30.51 -39.50 -32.34
C LEU A 1207 -31.87 -38.85 -32.04
#